data_AF-A0A4S9L535-F1
#
_entry.id   AF-A0A4S9L535-F1
#
_cell.length_a   1.000
_cell.length_b   1.000
_cell.length_c   1.000
_cell.angle_alpha   90.00
_cell.angle_beta   90.00
_cell.angle_gamma   90.00
#
_symmetry.space_group_name_H-M   'P 1'
#
loop_
_entity.id
_entity.type
_entity.pdbx_description
1 polymer ?
#
loop_
_entity_poly.entity_id
_entity_poly.type
_entity_poly.pdbx_seq_one_letter_code
_entity_poly.pdbx_strand_id
1 'polypeptide(L)'
;MSPKPSWYRPYPIGSSHTIHWSAPTGNSTGSGTGVLSTGVVPPSTETWSTTVGTTDSVPATIITTATTGISSTLVSPSSSAPGSPDACASVSKLVASFTSASPKATPTVPAEIAYECLHSIPFNQSAASDLLESMRPYLNWQTTIAYLKDPPKDYADKIQPPYDFWGIFEAIEANVAAGAYASEYDFGWDVYESFQQAHDGHFNFVPDSVGSVFTFGRTVPLASVSEDGKSLPVIYAYADILAASFGNASFTPSSIVEIDGRNATDFLLDWSQYGSLQDRDALWNNLFYIPAQVSLGSSGTGTGTFSGSGRGRYVYPGAATTFTFANGSTVTNQNFARVLANFGNITSGADIYKEYFAVPTDAYDRALSLATSTTSSATSSATNGSSSTTSSAATSSTPAPGYPSPVVRQSNNLNSGYFLDQPGFEDVAVLAVPSFVGDDDAEVEFQNVNSELIAAALAANKTKLIIDVSANGGGTILQGYDLFKQLFPSILPYGATRFRAHEAFDILGQEYSAIAANYTRSLNQSDDILDIESSAWNYRTDADINYEPFTSWPEKYGPHEFGNDSFTSIIRWNLSDVLTPLNSGGIYVSGYLNRSNITVQPFAAENIIVVYDGYCASTCTIFSELMRQQAGVKTIALGGRPNYNEIQAVGGVKGTNDFPWSYILSAAEEAFVYANTTHQEELNSTALGDYSQLPLYRSSSGPVVNSRDGIRKGDETGTPLQFVYEPSDCRIFYTPAMVVDQSAVWRTVADTVWGQSDACVAGSNAFYGNKTKRDARMKRVHGVRRNIDVQEAYKGLDVHTGEGIVLGGDSIMLP
;
A
#
# COMPACT_ATOMS: atom_id res chain seq x y z
N MET A 1 29.28 38.93 -13.50
CA MET A 1 28.39 39.07 -14.68
C MET A 1 28.54 37.79 -15.50
N SER A 2 27.50 36.93 -15.48
CA SER A 2 27.18 35.72 -16.30
C SER A 2 28.26 34.69 -16.68
N PRO A 3 27.92 33.40 -16.96
CA PRO A 3 26.74 32.60 -16.61
C PRO A 3 27.07 31.26 -15.89
N LYS A 4 26.03 30.61 -15.33
CA LYS A 4 26.03 29.25 -14.75
C LYS A 4 26.21 28.15 -15.83
N PRO A 5 26.65 26.94 -15.44
CA PRO A 5 26.13 25.72 -16.03
C PRO A 5 25.54 24.74 -15.00
N SER A 6 24.42 24.15 -15.37
CA SER A 6 23.72 23.02 -14.76
C SER A 6 24.30 21.70 -15.25
N TRP A 7 24.50 20.68 -14.39
CA TRP A 7 24.53 19.27 -14.81
C TRP A 7 24.11 18.34 -13.66
N TYR A 8 23.04 17.59 -13.92
CA TYR A 8 22.60 16.35 -13.26
C TYR A 8 22.26 15.42 -14.44
N ARG A 9 22.75 14.15 -14.48
CA ARG A 9 22.21 13.01 -15.29
C ARG A 9 23.10 11.73 -15.25
N PRO A 10 22.56 10.54 -15.64
CA PRO A 10 22.74 9.21 -15.02
C PRO A 10 23.47 8.17 -15.95
N TYR A 11 23.63 6.91 -15.51
CA TYR A 11 24.33 5.81 -16.23
C TYR A 11 23.41 4.92 -17.13
N PRO A 12 23.81 4.53 -18.37
CA PRO A 12 23.02 3.64 -19.26
C PRO A 12 23.74 2.38 -19.85
N ILE A 13 22.92 1.50 -20.47
CA ILE A 13 23.12 0.14 -21.05
C ILE A 13 23.38 0.16 -22.58
N GLY A 14 23.98 -0.91 -23.17
CA GLY A 14 23.98 -1.23 -24.62
C GLY A 14 23.93 -2.75 -24.87
N SER A 15 23.57 -3.33 -26.04
CA SER A 15 23.27 -2.81 -27.39
C SER A 15 22.56 -3.88 -28.24
N SER A 16 21.70 -3.48 -29.20
CA SER A 16 21.13 -4.36 -30.24
C SER A 16 21.21 -3.71 -31.62
N HIS A 17 21.60 -4.48 -32.64
CA HIS A 17 21.76 -4.06 -34.03
C HIS A 17 20.42 -3.74 -34.74
N THR A 18 20.32 -2.60 -35.43
CA THR A 18 19.20 -2.25 -36.31
C THR A 18 19.52 -2.57 -37.78
N ILE A 19 18.61 -3.26 -38.47
CA ILE A 19 18.58 -3.43 -39.93
C ILE A 19 17.58 -2.44 -40.53
N HIS A 20 18.00 -1.71 -41.57
CA HIS A 20 17.18 -0.77 -42.37
C HIS A 20 16.10 -1.48 -43.19
N TRP A 21 14.87 -0.96 -43.19
CA TRP A 21 13.97 -1.07 -44.36
C TRP A 21 13.12 0.18 -44.58
N SER A 22 13.08 0.59 -45.84
CA SER A 22 12.44 1.79 -46.39
C SER A 22 10.93 1.60 -46.60
N ALA A 23 10.14 2.64 -46.32
CA ALA A 23 8.72 2.72 -46.69
C ALA A 23 8.51 3.58 -47.96
N PRO A 24 7.63 3.21 -48.89
CA PRO A 24 7.09 4.12 -49.89
C PRO A 24 5.77 4.75 -49.42
N THR A 25 5.65 6.04 -49.70
CA THR A 25 4.49 6.92 -49.55
C THR A 25 3.33 6.52 -50.47
N GLY A 26 2.10 6.51 -49.93
CA GLY A 26 0.87 6.41 -50.71
C GLY A 26 -0.27 7.15 -49.99
N ASN A 27 -0.73 8.24 -50.60
CA ASN A 27 -1.72 9.19 -50.12
C ASN A 27 -3.12 8.79 -50.65
N SER A 28 -4.17 8.73 -49.83
CA SER A 28 -5.54 8.98 -50.30
C SER A 28 -6.51 9.34 -49.15
N THR A 29 -7.34 10.32 -49.47
CA THR A 29 -8.40 10.98 -48.71
C THR A 29 -9.71 10.17 -48.69
N GLY A 30 -10.52 10.29 -47.62
CA GLY A 30 -11.93 9.86 -47.67
C GLY A 30 -12.69 10.00 -46.35
N SER A 31 -13.54 11.02 -46.27
CA SER A 31 -14.58 11.28 -45.26
C SER A 31 -15.72 10.25 -45.27
N GLY A 32 -16.33 9.95 -44.11
CA GLY A 32 -17.62 9.24 -44.08
C GLY A 32 -18.14 8.92 -42.67
N THR A 33 -19.19 9.62 -42.27
CA THR A 33 -20.05 9.41 -41.11
C THR A 33 -20.79 8.06 -41.13
N GLY A 34 -21.01 7.42 -39.98
CA GLY A 34 -21.90 6.25 -39.88
C GLY A 34 -22.09 5.73 -38.45
N VAL A 35 -23.14 6.21 -37.79
CA VAL A 35 -23.74 5.66 -36.56
C VAL A 35 -24.39 4.32 -36.89
N LEU A 36 -24.09 3.25 -36.15
CA LEU A 36 -24.94 2.04 -36.13
C LEU A 36 -24.96 1.45 -34.72
N SER A 37 -26.11 1.63 -34.07
CA SER A 37 -26.57 0.88 -32.91
C SER A 37 -27.12 -0.47 -33.38
N THR A 38 -26.74 -1.57 -32.76
CA THR A 38 -27.38 -2.88 -32.98
C THR A 38 -27.98 -3.36 -31.68
N GLY A 39 -29.29 -3.15 -31.53
CA GLY A 39 -30.12 -3.83 -30.55
C GLY A 39 -30.41 -5.26 -30.99
N VAL A 40 -30.42 -6.19 -30.05
CA VAL A 40 -30.84 -7.57 -30.23
C VAL A 40 -32.10 -7.81 -29.40
N VAL A 41 -33.14 -8.28 -30.09
CA VAL A 41 -34.47 -8.64 -29.59
C VAL A 41 -34.44 -10.05 -28.98
N PRO A 42 -35.16 -10.32 -27.87
CA PRO A 42 -35.21 -11.64 -27.23
C PRO A 42 -36.32 -12.54 -27.81
N PRO A 43 -36.19 -13.89 -27.72
CA PRO A 43 -37.30 -14.80 -28.01
C PRO A 43 -38.04 -15.26 -26.74
N SER A 44 -39.35 -14.97 -26.76
CA SER A 44 -40.50 -15.79 -26.36
C SER A 44 -40.43 -16.77 -25.17
N THR A 45 -41.20 -16.39 -24.14
CA THR A 45 -42.12 -17.15 -23.29
C THR A 45 -42.44 -18.62 -23.62
N GLU A 46 -42.24 -19.51 -22.64
CA GLU A 46 -43.11 -20.66 -22.38
C GLU A 46 -43.44 -20.77 -20.87
N THR A 47 -44.73 -20.95 -20.61
CA THR A 47 -45.38 -21.00 -19.31
C THR A 47 -45.56 -22.44 -18.84
N TRP A 48 -45.13 -22.81 -17.63
CA TRP A 48 -45.73 -23.92 -16.86
C TRP A 48 -45.73 -23.59 -15.36
N SER A 49 -46.83 -24.00 -14.72
CA SER A 49 -47.32 -23.59 -13.41
C SER A 49 -47.10 -24.64 -12.31
N THR A 50 -47.20 -24.17 -11.05
CA THR A 50 -47.61 -24.89 -9.80
C THR A 50 -46.60 -25.92 -9.23
N THR A 51 -46.26 -25.99 -7.94
CA THR A 51 -47.08 -25.90 -6.70
C THR A 51 -46.21 -25.70 -5.44
N VAL A 52 -46.82 -25.11 -4.42
CA VAL A 52 -46.39 -24.85 -3.04
C VAL A 52 -46.12 -26.12 -2.19
N GLY A 53 -45.18 -26.03 -1.24
CA GLY A 53 -45.03 -26.95 -0.10
C GLY A 53 -44.21 -26.32 1.03
N THR A 54 -44.79 -26.26 2.23
CA THR A 54 -44.40 -25.52 3.43
C THR A 54 -43.64 -26.36 4.49
N THR A 55 -42.97 -25.68 5.43
CA THR A 55 -42.70 -26.02 6.87
C THR A 55 -41.76 -27.22 7.15
N ASP A 56 -40.90 -27.31 8.17
CA ASP A 56 -40.69 -26.53 9.41
C ASP A 56 -39.39 -27.02 10.14
N SER A 57 -38.79 -26.11 10.92
CA SER A 57 -38.14 -26.25 12.24
C SER A 57 -37.03 -27.28 12.59
N VAL A 58 -36.03 -26.71 13.28
CA VAL A 58 -34.86 -27.22 14.03
C VAL A 58 -35.23 -28.06 15.27
N PRO A 59 -34.30 -28.87 15.82
CA PRO A 59 -33.88 -28.56 17.20
C PRO A 59 -32.36 -28.65 17.44
N ALA A 60 -31.92 -27.81 18.36
CA ALA A 60 -30.57 -27.63 18.86
C ALA A 60 -30.03 -28.83 19.64
N THR A 61 -28.72 -29.06 19.59
CA THR A 61 -27.98 -29.87 20.57
C THR A 61 -26.71 -29.13 20.98
N ILE A 62 -26.55 -28.98 22.29
CA ILE A 62 -25.40 -28.41 23.00
C ILE A 62 -24.21 -29.37 22.87
N ILE A 63 -23.04 -28.88 22.42
CA ILE A 63 -21.78 -29.65 22.46
C ILE A 63 -20.67 -28.78 23.06
N THR A 64 -20.10 -29.33 24.12
CA THR A 64 -18.88 -28.97 24.85
C THR A 64 -17.66 -28.86 23.94
N THR A 65 -16.89 -27.77 24.09
CA THR A 65 -15.61 -27.52 23.41
C THR A 65 -14.52 -28.49 23.89
N ALA A 66 -14.15 -29.43 23.03
CA ALA A 66 -12.90 -30.18 23.09
C ALA A 66 -12.19 -30.01 21.74
N THR A 67 -10.96 -29.51 21.79
CA THR A 67 -10.05 -29.36 20.66
C THR A 67 -9.66 -30.74 20.13
N THR A 68 -10.17 -31.11 18.96
CA THR A 68 -9.70 -32.25 18.18
C THR A 68 -9.25 -31.76 16.82
N GLY A 69 -7.95 -31.92 16.53
CA GLY A 69 -7.36 -31.70 15.22
C GLY A 69 -8.10 -32.48 14.15
N ILE A 70 -8.46 -31.78 13.08
CA ILE A 70 -8.98 -32.40 11.88
C ILE A 70 -7.78 -33.07 11.20
N SER A 71 -7.66 -34.38 11.41
CA SER A 71 -6.83 -35.23 10.55
C SER A 71 -7.45 -35.18 9.16
N SER A 72 -6.84 -34.43 8.26
CA SER A 72 -7.16 -34.49 6.84
C SER A 72 -6.99 -35.93 6.38
N THR A 73 -8.06 -36.50 5.84
CA THR A 73 -7.99 -37.75 5.10
C THR A 73 -7.09 -37.51 3.89
N LEU A 74 -5.95 -38.19 3.86
CA LEU A 74 -5.03 -38.29 2.72
C LEU A 74 -5.82 -38.51 1.42
N VAL A 75 -5.98 -37.44 0.65
CA VAL A 75 -6.34 -37.54 -0.76
C VAL A 75 -5.10 -38.06 -1.46
N SER A 76 -5.17 -39.30 -1.95
CA SER A 76 -4.11 -39.86 -2.81
C SER A 76 -3.90 -38.95 -4.02
N PRO A 77 -2.68 -38.89 -4.60
CA PRO A 77 -2.44 -38.07 -5.77
C PRO A 77 -3.38 -38.55 -6.88
N SER A 78 -4.28 -37.67 -7.35
CA SER A 78 -5.01 -37.92 -8.57
C SER A 78 -3.98 -37.87 -9.70
N SER A 79 -3.47 -39.05 -10.09
CA SER A 79 -2.86 -39.22 -11.40
C SER A 79 -3.86 -38.69 -12.42
N SER A 80 -3.49 -37.62 -13.12
CA SER A 80 -4.25 -37.06 -14.24
C SER A 80 -4.79 -38.18 -15.11
N ALA A 81 -6.11 -38.20 -15.33
CA ALA A 81 -6.71 -39.09 -16.31
C ALA A 81 -6.00 -38.90 -17.67
N PRO A 82 -5.59 -39.97 -18.37
CA PRO A 82 -4.89 -39.84 -19.64
C PRO A 82 -5.86 -39.23 -20.67
N GLY A 83 -5.72 -37.93 -20.94
CA GLY A 83 -6.51 -37.23 -21.95
C GLY A 83 -6.79 -35.74 -21.70
N SER A 84 -6.59 -35.20 -20.48
CA SER A 84 -6.68 -33.75 -20.27
C SER A 84 -5.35 -33.07 -20.59
N PRO A 85 -5.30 -31.99 -21.39
CA PRO A 85 -4.08 -31.22 -21.59
C PRO A 85 -3.61 -30.62 -20.26
N ASP A 86 -2.29 -30.50 -20.09
CA ASP A 86 -1.65 -29.80 -18.96
C ASP A 86 -2.24 -28.38 -18.80
N ALA A 87 -2.50 -27.97 -17.56
CA ALA A 87 -3.15 -26.70 -17.26
C ALA A 87 -2.30 -25.52 -17.75
N CYS A 88 -0.98 -25.56 -17.54
CA CYS A 88 -0.06 -24.52 -18.01
C CYS A 88 0.04 -24.52 -19.54
N ALA A 89 0.04 -25.67 -20.21
CA ALA A 89 -0.06 -25.73 -21.68
C ALA A 89 -1.35 -25.10 -22.20
N SER A 90 -2.44 -25.24 -21.45
CA SER A 90 -3.74 -24.65 -21.81
C SER A 90 -3.73 -23.13 -21.61
N VAL A 91 -3.11 -22.63 -20.53
CA VAL A 91 -2.84 -21.20 -20.35
C VAL A 91 -2.04 -20.64 -21.54
N SER A 92 -0.96 -21.29 -21.96
CA SER A 92 -0.15 -20.83 -23.09
C SER A 92 -0.95 -20.65 -24.38
N LYS A 93 -1.89 -21.56 -24.67
CA LYS A 93 -2.79 -21.45 -25.82
C LYS A 93 -3.76 -20.28 -25.68
N LEU A 94 -4.34 -20.08 -24.49
CA LEU A 94 -5.26 -18.97 -24.22
C LEU A 94 -4.56 -17.62 -24.31
N VAL A 95 -3.34 -17.51 -23.77
CA VAL A 95 -2.50 -16.31 -23.86
C VAL A 95 -2.17 -15.99 -25.32
N ALA A 96 -1.72 -16.98 -26.11
CA ALA A 96 -1.45 -16.77 -27.52
C ALA A 96 -2.68 -16.29 -28.31
N SER A 97 -3.87 -16.84 -28.01
CA SER A 97 -5.13 -16.40 -28.59
C SER A 97 -5.50 -14.97 -28.17
N PHE A 98 -5.36 -14.64 -26.88
CA PHE A 98 -5.65 -13.31 -26.35
C PHE A 98 -4.73 -12.25 -26.96
N THR A 99 -3.42 -12.47 -26.92
CA THR A 99 -2.42 -11.53 -27.45
C THR A 99 -2.60 -11.29 -28.94
N SER A 100 -3.06 -12.30 -29.69
CA SER A 100 -3.39 -12.13 -31.11
C SER A 100 -4.60 -11.21 -31.33
N ALA A 101 -5.59 -11.26 -30.44
CA ALA A 101 -6.80 -10.45 -30.52
C ALA A 101 -6.65 -9.05 -29.93
N SER A 102 -5.80 -8.88 -28.91
CA SER A 102 -5.57 -7.63 -28.18
C SER A 102 -4.10 -7.45 -27.79
N PRO A 103 -3.21 -7.14 -28.75
CA PRO A 103 -1.75 -7.15 -28.55
C PRO A 103 -1.20 -6.16 -27.51
N LYS A 104 -2.02 -5.18 -27.09
CA LYS A 104 -1.64 -4.11 -26.16
C LYS A 104 -2.22 -4.29 -24.75
N ALA A 105 -3.07 -5.30 -24.54
CA ALA A 105 -3.72 -5.55 -23.26
C ALA A 105 -3.00 -6.68 -22.52
N THR A 106 -2.92 -6.60 -21.20
CA THR A 106 -2.43 -7.69 -20.36
C THR A 106 -3.33 -8.92 -20.54
N PRO A 107 -2.76 -10.08 -20.94
CA PRO A 107 -3.56 -11.29 -21.15
C PRO A 107 -4.30 -11.72 -19.89
N THR A 108 -5.54 -12.13 -20.06
CA THR A 108 -6.35 -12.75 -19.01
C THR A 108 -6.82 -14.13 -19.43
N VAL A 109 -6.89 -15.04 -18.45
CA VAL A 109 -7.39 -16.41 -18.59
C VAL A 109 -8.41 -16.71 -17.47
N PRO A 110 -9.24 -17.76 -17.57
CA PRO A 110 -10.10 -18.18 -16.46
C PRO A 110 -9.29 -18.43 -15.18
N ALA A 111 -9.81 -18.03 -14.02
CA ALA A 111 -9.05 -18.14 -12.77
C ALA A 111 -8.70 -19.59 -12.40
N GLU A 112 -9.62 -20.53 -12.65
CA GLU A 112 -9.45 -21.95 -12.32
C GLU A 112 -8.24 -22.59 -13.02
N ILE A 113 -8.11 -22.38 -14.33
CA ILE A 113 -7.00 -22.99 -15.10
C ILE A 113 -5.64 -22.40 -14.74
N ALA A 114 -5.60 -21.12 -14.33
CA ALA A 114 -4.39 -20.50 -13.81
C ALA A 114 -4.00 -21.09 -12.45
N TYR A 115 -4.99 -21.29 -11.56
CA TYR A 115 -4.77 -21.90 -10.25
C TYR A 115 -4.31 -23.37 -10.35
N GLU A 116 -4.91 -24.15 -11.26
CA GLU A 116 -4.46 -25.51 -11.58
C GLU A 116 -3.03 -25.54 -12.14
N CYS A 117 -2.67 -24.55 -12.97
CA CYS A 117 -1.31 -24.41 -13.47
C CYS A 117 -0.31 -24.15 -12.33
N LEU A 118 -0.62 -23.25 -11.38
CA LEU A 118 0.22 -23.03 -10.20
C LEU A 118 0.45 -24.30 -9.37
N HIS A 119 -0.60 -25.10 -9.15
CA HIS A 119 -0.51 -26.36 -8.40
C HIS A 119 0.22 -27.48 -9.15
N SER A 120 0.45 -27.33 -10.46
CA SER A 120 1.22 -28.27 -11.27
C SER A 120 2.74 -28.04 -11.19
N ILE A 121 3.17 -26.94 -10.55
CA ILE A 121 4.59 -26.58 -10.43
C ILE A 121 5.26 -27.48 -9.38
N PRO A 122 6.30 -28.23 -9.74
CA PRO A 122 6.94 -29.17 -8.82
C PRO A 122 7.62 -28.45 -7.65
N PHE A 123 7.45 -28.97 -6.44
CA PHE A 123 8.11 -28.48 -5.22
C PHE A 123 9.59 -28.88 -5.19
N ASN A 124 10.47 -27.94 -4.83
CA ASN A 124 11.90 -28.22 -4.60
C ASN A 124 12.28 -28.01 -3.13
N GLN A 125 12.38 -29.13 -2.42
CA GLN A 125 12.62 -29.16 -0.99
C GLN A 125 13.93 -28.47 -0.54
N SER A 126 15.04 -28.68 -1.26
CA SER A 126 16.32 -28.08 -0.86
C SER A 126 16.32 -26.58 -1.09
N ALA A 127 15.79 -26.12 -2.23
CA ALA A 127 15.70 -24.69 -2.53
C ALA A 127 14.78 -23.95 -1.54
N ALA A 128 13.69 -24.59 -1.11
CA ALA A 128 12.81 -24.06 -0.07
C ALA A 128 13.51 -23.96 1.29
N SER A 129 14.32 -24.96 1.65
CA SER A 129 15.12 -24.94 2.89
C SER A 129 16.14 -23.80 2.87
N ASP A 130 16.88 -23.65 1.78
CA ASP A 130 17.89 -22.60 1.63
C ASP A 130 17.26 -21.20 1.69
N LEU A 131 16.07 -21.04 1.10
CA LEU A 131 15.30 -19.80 1.17
C LEU A 131 14.95 -19.45 2.63
N LEU A 132 14.31 -20.35 3.36
CA LEU A 132 13.90 -20.06 4.75
C LEU A 132 15.10 -19.75 5.66
N GLU A 133 16.21 -20.47 5.50
CA GLU A 133 17.45 -20.20 6.25
C GLU A 133 17.98 -18.80 5.96
N SER A 134 18.08 -18.43 4.68
CA SER A 134 18.59 -17.12 4.26
C SER A 134 17.67 -15.94 4.59
N MET A 135 16.39 -16.17 4.90
CA MET A 135 15.47 -15.12 5.35
C MET A 135 15.73 -14.69 6.81
N ARG A 136 16.28 -15.58 7.66
CA ARG A 136 16.40 -15.33 9.11
C ARG A 136 17.17 -14.06 9.49
N PRO A 137 18.31 -13.71 8.85
CA PRO A 137 19.02 -12.47 9.15
C PRO A 137 18.15 -11.22 8.95
N TYR A 138 17.34 -11.18 7.88
CA TYR A 138 16.45 -10.06 7.58
C TYR A 138 15.26 -9.98 8.54
N LEU A 139 14.71 -11.12 8.93
CA LEU A 139 13.59 -11.19 9.87
C LEU A 139 13.92 -10.62 11.26
N ASN A 140 15.20 -10.65 11.66
CA ASN A 140 15.64 -10.08 12.95
C ASN A 140 15.44 -8.56 13.06
N TRP A 141 15.25 -7.87 11.94
CA TRP A 141 15.04 -6.42 11.88
C TRP A 141 13.59 -6.02 12.18
N GLN A 142 12.65 -6.97 12.17
CA GLN A 142 11.24 -6.71 12.43
C GLN A 142 11.02 -6.28 13.89
N THR A 143 10.87 -4.98 14.12
CA THR A 143 10.86 -4.40 15.48
C THR A 143 9.63 -4.79 16.30
N THR A 144 8.52 -5.13 15.65
CA THR A 144 7.23 -5.36 16.31
C THR A 144 7.00 -6.82 16.70
N ILE A 145 7.94 -7.73 16.38
CA ILE A 145 7.70 -9.18 16.40
C ILE A 145 7.35 -9.75 17.79
N ALA A 146 8.00 -9.24 18.85
CA ALA A 146 7.70 -9.67 20.23
C ALA A 146 6.30 -9.22 20.68
N TYR A 147 5.91 -7.98 20.34
CA TYR A 147 4.59 -7.43 20.64
C TYR A 147 3.48 -8.04 19.78
N LEU A 148 3.79 -8.51 18.57
CA LEU A 148 2.83 -9.21 17.73
C LEU A 148 2.38 -10.54 18.36
N LYS A 149 3.32 -11.25 18.99
CA LYS A 149 3.05 -12.50 19.73
C LYS A 149 2.28 -12.28 21.03
N ASP A 150 2.54 -11.19 21.73
CA ASP A 150 1.88 -10.86 23.01
C ASP A 150 1.50 -9.36 23.07
N PRO A 151 0.48 -8.94 22.30
CA PRO A 151 0.10 -7.53 22.24
C PRO A 151 -0.66 -7.10 23.50
N PRO A 152 -0.66 -5.79 23.83
CA PRO A 152 -1.52 -5.25 24.87
C PRO A 152 -2.98 -5.70 24.69
N LYS A 153 -3.65 -6.02 25.79
CA LYS A 153 -5.04 -6.52 25.78
C LYS A 153 -5.99 -5.63 24.98
N ASP A 154 -5.85 -4.30 25.06
CA ASP A 154 -6.72 -3.38 24.33
C ASP A 154 -6.58 -3.51 22.81
N TYR A 155 -5.35 -3.74 22.32
CA TYR A 155 -5.10 -4.05 20.91
C TYR A 155 -5.69 -5.42 20.55
N ALA A 156 -5.43 -6.45 21.36
CA ALA A 156 -5.92 -7.81 21.12
C ALA A 156 -7.45 -7.88 21.01
N ASP A 157 -8.16 -7.15 21.87
CA ASP A 157 -9.62 -7.15 21.93
C ASP A 157 -10.27 -6.33 20.80
N LYS A 158 -9.60 -5.27 20.32
CA LYS A 158 -10.22 -4.29 19.40
C LYS A 158 -9.69 -4.34 17.96
N ILE A 159 -8.43 -4.71 17.77
CA ILE A 159 -7.71 -4.63 16.50
C ILE A 159 -7.46 -6.02 15.92
N GLN A 160 -6.46 -6.74 16.43
CA GLN A 160 -6.09 -8.07 15.94
C GLN A 160 -5.65 -8.99 17.09
N PRO A 161 -5.96 -10.29 17.02
CA PRO A 161 -5.52 -11.24 18.03
C PRO A 161 -3.99 -11.39 18.04
N PRO A 162 -3.41 -11.95 19.13
CA PRO A 162 -2.00 -12.31 19.16
C PRO A 162 -1.62 -13.26 18.01
N TYR A 163 -0.45 -13.06 17.42
CA TYR A 163 0.05 -13.83 16.28
C TYR A 163 1.53 -14.21 16.46
N ASP A 164 1.80 -15.51 16.54
CA ASP A 164 3.15 -16.05 16.78
C ASP A 164 3.86 -16.35 15.45
N PHE A 165 4.41 -15.30 14.82
CA PHE A 165 5.09 -15.44 13.53
C PHE A 165 6.21 -16.50 13.56
N TRP A 166 7.05 -16.51 14.60
CA TRP A 166 8.15 -17.48 14.69
C TRP A 166 7.67 -18.92 14.81
N GLY A 167 6.62 -19.17 15.62
CA GLY A 167 6.04 -20.50 15.71
C GLY A 167 5.47 -21.01 14.39
N ILE A 168 4.91 -20.12 13.57
CA ILE A 168 4.41 -20.44 12.23
C ILE A 168 5.56 -20.65 11.25
N PHE A 169 6.57 -19.78 11.25
CA PHE A 169 7.74 -19.89 10.40
C PHE A 169 8.51 -21.20 10.66
N GLU A 170 8.69 -21.59 11.92
CA GLU A 170 9.29 -22.87 12.32
C GLU A 170 8.43 -24.08 11.88
N ALA A 171 7.11 -23.95 11.89
CA ALA A 171 6.22 -25.00 11.37
C ALA A 171 6.37 -25.16 9.84
N ILE A 172 6.55 -24.06 9.11
CA ILE A 172 6.84 -24.08 7.67
C ILE A 172 8.19 -24.78 7.41
N GLU A 173 9.23 -24.46 8.18
CA GLU A 173 10.53 -25.14 8.10
C GLU A 173 10.40 -26.66 8.36
N ALA A 174 9.61 -27.05 9.36
CA ALA A 174 9.35 -28.46 9.65
C ALA A 174 8.61 -29.17 8.50
N ASN A 175 7.64 -28.50 7.87
CA ASN A 175 6.93 -29.01 6.70
C ASN A 175 7.86 -29.16 5.49
N VAL A 176 8.76 -28.19 5.27
CA VAL A 176 9.81 -28.29 4.24
C VAL A 176 10.69 -29.49 4.53
N ALA A 177 11.22 -29.64 5.75
CA ALA A 177 12.08 -30.77 6.12
C ALA A 177 11.39 -32.14 5.96
N ALA A 178 10.07 -32.20 6.16
CA ALA A 178 9.27 -33.40 5.98
C ALA A 178 8.88 -33.69 4.51
N GLY A 179 9.11 -32.75 3.58
CA GLY A 179 8.65 -32.86 2.19
C GLY A 179 7.14 -32.84 2.06
N ALA A 180 6.46 -32.04 2.90
CA ALA A 180 5.01 -32.07 3.05
C ALA A 180 4.23 -31.33 1.95
N TYR A 181 4.88 -30.44 1.20
CA TYR A 181 4.25 -29.62 0.16
C TYR A 181 4.06 -30.41 -1.15
N ALA A 182 2.88 -30.27 -1.77
CA ALA A 182 2.55 -30.93 -3.03
C ALA A 182 3.08 -30.14 -4.24
N SER A 183 3.18 -28.82 -4.14
CA SER A 183 3.65 -27.92 -5.18
C SER A 183 4.50 -26.76 -4.63
N GLU A 184 5.26 -26.10 -5.50
CA GLU A 184 6.00 -24.87 -5.14
C GLU A 184 5.05 -23.72 -4.75
N TYR A 185 3.84 -23.71 -5.31
CA TYR A 185 2.81 -22.75 -4.95
C TYR A 185 2.30 -22.96 -3.52
N ASP A 186 2.06 -24.19 -3.09
CA ASP A 186 1.60 -24.48 -1.71
C ASP A 186 2.62 -23.99 -0.67
N PHE A 187 3.92 -24.24 -0.93
CA PHE A 187 5.00 -23.73 -0.10
C PHE A 187 5.02 -22.19 -0.09
N GLY A 188 4.98 -21.56 -1.26
CA GLY A 188 4.96 -20.10 -1.37
C GLY A 188 3.74 -19.47 -0.72
N TRP A 189 2.58 -20.13 -0.78
CA TRP A 189 1.35 -19.64 -0.17
C TRP A 189 1.44 -19.64 1.36
N ASP A 190 1.93 -20.71 1.97
CA ASP A 190 2.15 -20.77 3.43
C ASP A 190 3.16 -19.68 3.89
N VAL A 191 4.24 -19.46 3.12
CA VAL A 191 5.19 -18.37 3.40
C VAL A 191 4.49 -17.01 3.26
N TYR A 192 3.80 -16.74 2.16
CA TYR A 192 3.09 -15.48 1.95
C TYR A 192 2.06 -15.20 3.05
N GLU A 193 1.23 -16.18 3.40
CA GLU A 193 0.22 -16.05 4.43
C GLU A 193 0.85 -15.77 5.79
N SER A 194 2.01 -16.37 6.10
CA SER A 194 2.69 -16.14 7.38
C SER A 194 3.05 -14.66 7.61
N PHE A 195 3.42 -13.93 6.56
CA PHE A 195 3.64 -12.48 6.63
C PHE A 195 2.32 -11.71 6.58
N GLN A 196 1.38 -12.15 5.74
CA GLN A 196 0.13 -11.42 5.53
C GLN A 196 -0.73 -11.36 6.80
N GLN A 197 -0.76 -12.43 7.58
CA GLN A 197 -1.52 -12.54 8.84
C GLN A 197 -0.90 -11.76 10.00
N ALA A 198 0.34 -11.25 9.85
CA ALA A 198 0.90 -10.30 10.80
C ALA A 198 0.18 -8.94 10.77
N HIS A 199 -0.58 -8.66 9.71
CA HIS A 199 -1.29 -7.39 9.48
C HIS A 199 -0.39 -6.15 9.63
N ASP A 200 0.88 -6.28 9.23
CA ASP A 200 1.85 -5.19 9.22
C ASP A 200 2.24 -4.89 7.76
N GLY A 201 1.80 -3.75 7.25
CA GLY A 201 2.11 -3.30 5.89
C GLY A 201 3.61 -3.11 5.61
N HIS A 202 4.43 -2.90 6.64
CA HIS A 202 5.90 -2.80 6.55
C HIS A 202 6.59 -4.15 6.70
N PHE A 203 5.87 -5.25 6.93
CA PHE A 203 6.44 -6.58 7.06
C PHE A 203 5.90 -7.48 5.96
N ASN A 204 6.68 -7.63 4.89
CA ASN A 204 6.25 -8.47 3.79
C ASN A 204 7.36 -9.18 3.05
N PHE A 205 7.00 -10.38 2.60
CA PHE A 205 7.70 -11.18 1.62
C PHE A 205 6.64 -11.80 0.72
N VAL A 206 6.72 -11.59 -0.59
CA VAL A 206 5.80 -12.21 -1.55
C VAL A 206 6.61 -13.15 -2.43
N PRO A 207 6.59 -14.47 -2.19
CA PRO A 207 7.35 -15.42 -2.98
C PRO A 207 7.06 -15.29 -4.47
N ASP A 208 8.07 -15.50 -5.30
CA ASP A 208 7.95 -15.57 -6.75
C ASP A 208 6.83 -16.53 -7.22
N SER A 209 6.67 -17.66 -6.53
CA SER A 209 5.62 -18.64 -6.79
C SER A 209 4.20 -18.14 -6.53
N VAL A 210 4.02 -17.07 -5.76
CA VAL A 210 2.72 -16.44 -5.49
C VAL A 210 2.48 -15.23 -6.39
N GLY A 211 3.50 -14.37 -6.56
CA GLY A 211 3.30 -13.05 -7.15
C GLY A 211 3.80 -12.84 -8.57
N SER A 212 4.61 -13.75 -9.14
CA SER A 212 5.28 -13.52 -10.43
C SER A 212 4.55 -14.12 -11.64
N VAL A 213 3.67 -15.11 -11.46
CA VAL A 213 3.05 -15.83 -12.60
C VAL A 213 1.66 -15.28 -12.92
N PHE A 214 0.79 -15.19 -11.91
CA PHE A 214 -0.58 -14.75 -12.05
C PHE A 214 -1.00 -13.81 -10.93
N THR A 215 -1.97 -12.95 -11.24
CA THR A 215 -2.81 -12.29 -10.23
C THR A 215 -4.27 -12.52 -10.55
N PHE A 216 -5.14 -12.59 -9.55
CA PHE A 216 -6.54 -12.95 -9.69
C PHE A 216 -7.47 -11.76 -9.50
N GLY A 217 -8.66 -11.84 -10.09
CA GLY A 217 -9.66 -10.79 -9.92
C GLY A 217 -11.10 -11.21 -10.23
N ARG A 218 -12.02 -10.31 -9.85
CA ARG A 218 -13.46 -10.39 -10.11
C ARG A 218 -13.87 -9.20 -10.97
N THR A 219 -14.92 -9.39 -11.77
CA THR A 219 -15.41 -8.36 -12.69
C THR A 219 -16.36 -7.35 -12.05
N VAL A 220 -16.76 -7.54 -10.79
CA VAL A 220 -17.75 -6.71 -10.10
C VAL A 220 -17.13 -6.04 -8.86
N PRO A 221 -16.75 -4.75 -8.96
CA PRO A 221 -16.44 -3.93 -7.79
C PRO A 221 -17.66 -3.70 -6.92
N LEU A 222 -17.43 -3.57 -5.61
CA LEU A 222 -18.49 -3.39 -4.60
C LEU A 222 -18.44 -2.00 -3.97
N ALA A 223 -19.55 -1.59 -3.37
CA ALA A 223 -19.63 -0.43 -2.49
C ALA A 223 -20.41 -0.77 -1.21
N SER A 224 -19.94 -0.29 -0.06
CA SER A 224 -20.66 -0.35 1.22
C SER A 224 -21.20 1.03 1.56
N VAL A 225 -22.52 1.21 1.47
CA VAL A 225 -23.14 2.54 1.59
C VAL A 225 -24.40 2.53 2.43
N SER A 226 -24.62 3.64 3.13
CA SER A 226 -25.82 3.99 3.87
C SER A 226 -26.61 5.03 3.07
N GLU A 227 -27.85 4.74 2.67
CA GLU A 227 -28.64 5.64 1.83
C GLU A 227 -28.95 6.99 2.53
N ASP A 228 -29.20 6.96 3.83
CA ASP A 228 -29.53 8.13 4.66
C ASP A 228 -28.32 8.67 5.47
N GLY A 229 -27.17 8.00 5.38
CA GLY A 229 -25.97 8.30 6.17
C GLY A 229 -26.07 7.95 7.66
N LYS A 230 -27.10 7.20 8.09
CA LYS A 230 -27.38 6.85 9.50
C LYS A 230 -27.72 5.37 9.71
N SER A 231 -28.48 4.78 8.81
CA SER A 231 -28.76 3.35 8.79
C SER A 231 -27.47 2.57 8.52
N LEU A 232 -27.36 1.34 9.03
CA LEU A 232 -26.19 0.51 8.76
C LEU A 232 -25.96 0.38 7.25
N PRO A 233 -24.71 0.49 6.77
CA PRO A 233 -24.42 0.40 5.35
C PRO A 233 -24.69 -1.02 4.85
N VAL A 234 -25.22 -1.11 3.63
CA VAL A 234 -25.43 -2.38 2.92
C VAL A 234 -24.58 -2.41 1.66
N ILE A 235 -24.41 -3.60 1.09
CA ILE A 235 -23.47 -3.85 0.00
C ILE A 235 -24.20 -3.74 -1.34
N TYR A 236 -23.62 -3.03 -2.30
CA TYR A 236 -24.11 -2.93 -3.68
C TYR A 236 -23.00 -3.25 -4.67
N ALA A 237 -23.38 -3.69 -5.88
CA ALA A 237 -22.48 -3.59 -7.02
C ALA A 237 -22.24 -2.10 -7.33
N TYR A 238 -20.97 -1.67 -7.39
CA TYR A 238 -20.66 -0.24 -7.53
C TYR A 238 -21.18 0.33 -8.87
N ALA A 239 -21.17 -0.47 -9.94
CA ALA A 239 -21.72 -0.06 -11.24
C ALA A 239 -23.21 0.35 -11.17
N ASP A 240 -24.00 -0.28 -10.30
CA ASP A 240 -25.41 0.07 -10.11
C ASP A 240 -25.57 1.42 -9.41
N ILE A 241 -24.74 1.69 -8.39
CA ILE A 241 -24.68 3.00 -7.71
C ILE A 241 -24.27 4.09 -8.70
N LEU A 242 -23.27 3.82 -9.54
CA LEU A 242 -22.78 4.76 -10.54
C LEU A 242 -23.86 5.08 -11.58
N ALA A 243 -24.53 4.06 -12.13
CA ALA A 243 -25.61 4.23 -13.09
C ALA A 243 -26.81 5.02 -12.52
N ALA A 244 -27.20 4.72 -11.27
CA ALA A 244 -28.28 5.43 -10.59
C ALA A 244 -27.92 6.90 -10.26
N SER A 245 -26.65 7.16 -9.93
CA SER A 245 -26.17 8.50 -9.56
C SER A 245 -26.27 9.52 -10.70
N PHE A 246 -26.26 9.07 -11.96
CA PHE A 246 -26.34 9.94 -13.13
C PHE A 246 -27.71 9.97 -13.80
N GLY A 247 -28.73 9.36 -13.18
CA GLY A 247 -30.12 9.41 -13.68
C GLY A 247 -30.37 8.63 -14.98
N ASN A 248 -29.41 7.80 -15.40
CA ASN A 248 -29.49 7.00 -16.62
C ASN A 248 -30.00 5.57 -16.36
N ALA A 249 -30.16 5.17 -15.10
CA ALA A 249 -30.65 3.85 -14.76
C ALA A 249 -32.17 3.71 -14.96
N SER A 250 -32.58 2.67 -15.68
CA SER A 250 -33.98 2.23 -15.78
C SER A 250 -34.43 1.35 -14.60
N PHE A 251 -33.55 1.15 -13.62
CA PHE A 251 -33.73 0.28 -12.46
C PHE A 251 -33.36 1.00 -11.16
N THR A 252 -33.79 0.45 -10.03
CA THR A 252 -33.32 0.85 -8.69
C THR A 252 -32.26 -0.15 -8.24
N PRO A 253 -31.05 0.30 -7.83
CA PRO A 253 -30.03 -0.60 -7.29
C PRO A 253 -30.58 -1.48 -6.17
N SER A 254 -30.32 -2.78 -6.25
CA SER A 254 -30.66 -3.73 -5.19
C SER A 254 -29.38 -4.09 -4.42
N SER A 255 -29.46 -4.19 -3.11
CA SER A 255 -28.31 -4.63 -2.31
C SER A 255 -28.02 -6.11 -2.55
N ILE A 256 -26.76 -6.49 -2.41
CA ILE A 256 -26.27 -7.88 -2.41
C ILE A 256 -26.46 -8.43 -1.00
N VAL A 257 -27.18 -9.55 -0.89
CA VAL A 257 -27.47 -10.22 0.39
C VAL A 257 -26.67 -11.50 0.58
N GLU A 258 -26.27 -12.15 -0.51
CA GLU A 258 -25.39 -13.32 -0.46
C GLU A 258 -24.29 -13.25 -1.53
N ILE A 259 -23.12 -13.79 -1.18
CA ILE A 259 -22.00 -14.06 -2.07
C ILE A 259 -21.67 -15.54 -1.93
N ASP A 260 -21.71 -16.28 -3.04
CA ASP A 260 -21.48 -17.73 -3.10
C ASP A 260 -22.32 -18.53 -2.07
N GLY A 261 -23.59 -18.13 -1.91
CA GLY A 261 -24.54 -18.77 -1.00
C GLY A 261 -24.30 -18.49 0.49
N ARG A 262 -23.36 -17.61 0.83
CA ARG A 262 -23.11 -17.12 2.21
C ARG A 262 -23.63 -15.71 2.37
N ASN A 263 -24.06 -15.33 3.58
CA ASN A 263 -24.40 -13.93 3.87
C ASN A 263 -23.25 -12.99 3.42
N ALA A 264 -23.60 -11.94 2.67
CA ALA A 264 -22.61 -11.10 2.03
C ALA A 264 -21.70 -10.36 3.04
N THR A 265 -22.22 -9.94 4.19
CA THR A 265 -21.42 -9.30 5.23
C THR A 265 -20.44 -10.28 5.84
N ASP A 266 -20.88 -11.48 6.22
CA ASP A 266 -20.00 -12.50 6.82
C ASP A 266 -18.90 -12.94 5.83
N PHE A 267 -19.25 -13.15 4.56
CA PHE A 267 -18.29 -13.47 3.51
C PHE A 267 -17.20 -12.38 3.40
N LEU A 268 -17.61 -11.11 3.37
CA LEU A 268 -16.68 -9.99 3.19
C LEU A 268 -15.84 -9.72 4.44
N LEU A 269 -16.38 -9.95 5.64
CA LEU A 269 -15.59 -9.87 6.88
C LEU A 269 -14.45 -10.88 6.87
N ASP A 270 -14.70 -12.11 6.42
CA ASP A 270 -13.66 -13.12 6.27
C ASP A 270 -12.66 -12.73 5.16
N TRP A 271 -13.16 -12.35 3.98
CA TRP A 271 -12.31 -11.97 2.84
C TRP A 271 -11.40 -10.77 3.17
N SER A 272 -11.86 -9.83 4.00
CA SER A 272 -11.08 -8.67 4.41
C SER A 272 -9.77 -9.03 5.11
N GLN A 273 -9.68 -10.21 5.73
CA GLN A 273 -8.49 -10.64 6.47
C GLN A 273 -7.30 -10.98 5.56
N TYR A 274 -7.49 -11.12 4.24
CA TYR A 274 -6.36 -11.22 3.30
C TYR A 274 -5.62 -9.89 3.09
N GLY A 275 -6.13 -8.77 3.62
CA GLY A 275 -5.47 -7.47 3.55
C GLY A 275 -4.38 -7.28 4.62
N SER A 276 -3.49 -6.30 4.39
CA SER A 276 -2.32 -6.02 5.25
C SER A 276 -2.51 -4.90 6.28
N LEU A 277 -3.70 -4.30 6.36
CA LEU A 277 -3.98 -3.27 7.36
C LEU A 277 -4.26 -3.92 8.72
N GLN A 278 -3.89 -3.25 9.81
CA GLN A 278 -4.11 -3.73 11.16
C GLN A 278 -5.59 -3.70 11.53
N ASP A 279 -6.23 -2.57 11.28
CA ASP A 279 -7.59 -2.32 11.74
C ASP A 279 -8.63 -3.00 10.85
N ARG A 280 -9.58 -3.71 11.48
CA ARG A 280 -10.62 -4.46 10.78
C ARG A 280 -11.64 -3.58 10.06
N ASP A 281 -11.82 -2.34 10.49
CA ASP A 281 -12.69 -1.37 9.81
C ASP A 281 -11.98 -0.76 8.59
N ALA A 282 -10.66 -0.56 8.65
CA ALA A 282 -9.85 -0.19 7.50
C ALA A 282 -9.77 -1.32 6.46
N LEU A 283 -9.57 -2.57 6.90
CA LEU A 283 -9.64 -3.76 6.04
C LEU A 283 -11.00 -3.88 5.33
N TRP A 284 -12.09 -3.64 6.07
CA TRP A 284 -13.43 -3.61 5.49
C TRP A 284 -13.55 -2.55 4.39
N ASN A 285 -13.15 -1.30 4.67
CA ASN A 285 -13.21 -0.23 3.68
C ASN A 285 -12.41 -0.57 2.42
N ASN A 286 -11.25 -1.21 2.57
CA ASN A 286 -10.36 -1.53 1.46
C ASN A 286 -10.90 -2.61 0.49
N LEU A 287 -11.96 -3.32 0.86
CA LEU A 287 -12.69 -4.23 -0.05
C LEU A 287 -13.38 -3.50 -1.21
N PHE A 288 -13.77 -2.25 -0.99
CA PHE A 288 -14.74 -1.54 -1.82
C PHE A 288 -14.08 -0.51 -2.73
N TYR A 289 -14.82 -0.08 -3.75
CA TYR A 289 -14.47 1.07 -4.55
C TYR A 289 -14.53 2.36 -3.71
N ILE A 290 -13.40 3.06 -3.61
CA ILE A 290 -13.29 4.35 -2.93
C ILE A 290 -12.57 5.34 -3.86
N PRO A 291 -13.12 6.54 -4.13
CA PRO A 291 -12.49 7.51 -5.03
C PRO A 291 -11.03 7.84 -4.69
N ALA A 292 -10.70 7.91 -3.39
CA ALA A 292 -9.33 8.17 -2.94
C ALA A 292 -8.33 7.10 -3.41
N GLN A 293 -8.70 5.81 -3.33
CA GLN A 293 -7.85 4.70 -3.81
C GLN A 293 -7.69 4.73 -5.34
N VAL A 294 -8.76 5.05 -6.07
CA VAL A 294 -8.73 5.17 -7.54
C VAL A 294 -7.90 6.37 -7.99
N SER A 295 -7.86 7.45 -7.21
CA SER A 295 -7.09 8.66 -7.54
C SER A 295 -5.57 8.43 -7.61
N LEU A 296 -5.09 7.39 -6.92
CA LEU A 296 -3.69 6.96 -6.92
C LEU A 296 -3.32 6.07 -8.13
N GLY A 297 -4.27 5.76 -9.02
CA GLY A 297 -4.02 4.89 -10.16
C GLY A 297 -3.53 3.51 -9.73
N SER A 298 -2.43 3.04 -10.32
CA SER A 298 -1.83 1.73 -10.05
C SER A 298 -1.18 1.61 -8.67
N SER A 299 -0.90 2.72 -8.00
CA SER A 299 -0.30 2.75 -6.65
C SER A 299 -1.36 2.62 -5.54
N GLY A 300 -2.64 2.83 -5.86
CA GLY A 300 -3.74 2.57 -4.95
C GLY A 300 -4.29 1.15 -5.05
N THR A 301 -5.34 0.85 -4.29
CA THR A 301 -6.06 -0.42 -4.38
C THR A 301 -7.13 -0.44 -5.46
N GLY A 302 -7.06 0.46 -6.44
CA GLY A 302 -7.97 0.50 -7.60
C GLY A 302 -9.44 0.38 -7.21
N THR A 303 -10.11 -0.63 -7.76
CA THR A 303 -11.53 -0.89 -7.51
C THR A 303 -11.86 -1.68 -6.22
N GLY A 304 -10.86 -1.92 -5.37
CA GLY A 304 -10.99 -2.62 -4.08
C GLY A 304 -10.33 -4.00 -4.05
N THR A 305 -10.01 -4.50 -2.87
CA THR A 305 -9.36 -5.83 -2.72
C THR A 305 -10.29 -6.99 -3.04
N PHE A 306 -11.61 -6.81 -2.97
CA PHE A 306 -12.56 -7.82 -3.41
C PHE A 306 -12.50 -8.09 -4.92
N SER A 307 -12.26 -7.05 -5.73
CA SER A 307 -12.17 -7.16 -7.19
C SER A 307 -10.81 -7.67 -7.69
N GLY A 308 -9.85 -7.92 -6.79
CA GLY A 308 -8.51 -8.39 -7.14
C GLY A 308 -7.46 -7.29 -7.31
N SER A 309 -7.66 -6.15 -6.63
CA SER A 309 -6.63 -5.11 -6.50
C SER A 309 -5.95 -5.20 -5.12
N GLY A 310 -4.92 -4.38 -4.86
CA GLY A 310 -4.18 -4.43 -3.60
C GLY A 310 -3.67 -5.84 -3.27
N ARG A 311 -3.70 -6.26 -2.01
CA ARG A 311 -3.34 -7.63 -1.59
C ARG A 311 -4.34 -8.70 -2.04
N GLY A 312 -5.57 -8.30 -2.38
CA GLY A 312 -6.59 -9.23 -2.91
C GLY A 312 -6.23 -9.85 -4.26
N ARG A 313 -5.26 -9.26 -4.99
CA ARG A 313 -4.77 -9.78 -6.28
C ARG A 313 -4.06 -11.14 -6.18
N TYR A 314 -3.57 -11.52 -5.01
CA TYR A 314 -2.85 -12.79 -4.82
C TYR A 314 -3.80 -13.93 -4.43
N VAL A 315 -4.99 -13.61 -3.95
CA VAL A 315 -5.93 -14.60 -3.41
C VAL A 315 -6.76 -15.18 -4.55
N TYR A 316 -6.72 -16.51 -4.73
CA TYR A 316 -7.57 -17.19 -5.68
C TYR A 316 -9.06 -17.06 -5.28
N PRO A 317 -9.91 -16.42 -6.09
CA PRO A 317 -11.30 -16.14 -5.73
C PRO A 317 -12.27 -17.30 -6.03
N GLY A 318 -11.78 -18.45 -6.48
CA GLY A 318 -12.58 -19.51 -7.09
C GLY A 318 -12.80 -19.28 -8.59
N ALA A 319 -13.41 -20.26 -9.28
CA ALA A 319 -13.65 -20.21 -10.73
C ALA A 319 -14.66 -19.11 -11.12
N ALA A 320 -15.68 -18.90 -10.30
CA ALA A 320 -16.74 -17.91 -10.51
C ALA A 320 -17.23 -17.36 -9.17
N THR A 321 -17.85 -16.18 -9.21
CA THR A 321 -18.51 -15.55 -8.05
C THR A 321 -20.00 -15.38 -8.35
N THR A 322 -20.86 -15.80 -7.42
CA THR A 322 -22.31 -15.68 -7.50
C THR A 322 -22.83 -14.65 -6.51
N PHE A 323 -23.58 -13.66 -7.00
CA PHE A 323 -24.24 -12.64 -6.21
C PHE A 323 -25.75 -12.88 -6.17
N THR A 324 -26.33 -12.97 -4.97
CA THR A 324 -27.80 -12.92 -4.76
C THR A 324 -28.19 -11.54 -4.25
N PHE A 325 -29.16 -10.93 -4.91
CA PHE A 325 -29.65 -9.59 -4.60
C PHE A 325 -30.93 -9.64 -3.76
N ALA A 326 -31.19 -8.59 -2.97
CA ALA A 326 -32.37 -8.46 -2.11
C ALA A 326 -33.71 -8.53 -2.88
N ASN A 327 -33.71 -8.17 -4.17
CA ASN A 327 -34.86 -8.31 -5.06
C ASN A 327 -35.11 -9.75 -5.57
N GLY A 328 -34.30 -10.72 -5.14
CA GLY A 328 -34.39 -12.14 -5.52
C GLY A 328 -33.69 -12.51 -6.83
N SER A 329 -33.04 -11.57 -7.52
CA SER A 329 -32.23 -11.88 -8.70
C SER A 329 -30.85 -12.42 -8.31
N THR A 330 -30.25 -13.18 -9.22
CA THR A 330 -28.92 -13.78 -9.03
C THR A 330 -28.09 -13.60 -10.30
N VAL A 331 -26.80 -13.32 -10.14
CA VAL A 331 -25.84 -13.24 -11.25
C VAL A 331 -24.59 -14.02 -10.87
N THR A 332 -24.12 -14.88 -11.79
CA THR A 332 -22.85 -15.60 -11.65
C THR A 332 -21.88 -15.12 -12.72
N ASN A 333 -20.72 -14.64 -12.29
CA ASN A 333 -19.67 -14.13 -13.17
C ASN A 333 -18.42 -15.02 -13.05
N GLN A 334 -17.80 -15.33 -14.19
CA GLN A 334 -16.52 -16.02 -14.21
C GLN A 334 -15.42 -15.09 -13.66
N ASN A 335 -14.57 -15.63 -12.80
CA ASN A 335 -13.39 -14.94 -12.30
C ASN A 335 -12.23 -15.14 -13.28
N PHE A 336 -11.24 -14.25 -13.23
CA PHE A 336 -10.11 -14.27 -14.15
C PHE A 336 -8.78 -14.23 -13.41
N ALA A 337 -7.74 -14.64 -14.12
CA ALA A 337 -6.35 -14.41 -13.75
C ALA A 337 -5.67 -13.57 -14.83
N ARG A 338 -4.92 -12.54 -14.42
CA ARG A 338 -4.00 -11.78 -15.28
C ARG A 338 -2.68 -12.54 -15.33
N VAL A 339 -2.14 -12.71 -16.53
CA VAL A 339 -0.90 -13.42 -16.77
C VAL A 339 0.26 -12.42 -16.75
N LEU A 340 1.18 -12.58 -15.80
CA LEU A 340 2.32 -11.68 -15.60
C LEU A 340 3.60 -12.20 -16.26
N ALA A 341 3.78 -13.52 -16.27
CA ALA A 341 4.94 -14.20 -16.87
C ALA A 341 4.74 -14.49 -18.37
N ASN A 342 5.84 -14.77 -19.07
CA ASN A 342 5.84 -15.10 -20.49
C ASN A 342 5.54 -16.59 -20.75
N PHE A 343 4.33 -16.90 -21.23
CA PHE A 343 3.92 -18.29 -21.50
C PHE A 343 4.37 -18.85 -22.87
N GLY A 344 5.24 -18.16 -23.62
CA GLY A 344 5.62 -18.55 -24.98
C GLY A 344 6.20 -19.97 -25.11
N ASN A 345 6.97 -20.43 -24.11
CA ASN A 345 7.63 -21.74 -24.09
C ASN A 345 7.15 -22.65 -22.94
N ILE A 346 6.05 -22.30 -22.29
CA ILE A 346 5.55 -23.04 -21.13
C ILE A 346 4.57 -24.13 -21.60
N THR A 347 4.87 -25.39 -21.28
CA THR A 347 4.02 -26.54 -21.62
C THR A 347 3.66 -27.40 -20.41
N SER A 348 4.23 -27.10 -19.25
CA SER A 348 4.01 -27.78 -17.98
C SER A 348 4.37 -26.87 -16.81
N GLY A 349 3.91 -27.19 -15.59
CA GLY A 349 4.36 -26.52 -14.37
C GLY A 349 5.88 -26.67 -14.13
N ALA A 350 6.50 -27.75 -14.60
CA ALA A 350 7.94 -27.94 -14.52
C ALA A 350 8.72 -26.92 -15.37
N ASP A 351 8.15 -26.47 -16.50
CA ASP A 351 8.74 -25.40 -17.31
C ASP A 351 8.73 -24.06 -16.55
N ILE A 352 7.66 -23.79 -15.78
CA ILE A 352 7.57 -22.57 -14.94
C ILE A 352 8.66 -22.59 -13.88
N TYR A 353 8.81 -23.70 -13.15
CA TYR A 353 9.86 -23.82 -12.13
C TYR A 353 11.24 -23.53 -12.75
N LYS A 354 11.54 -24.17 -13.89
CA LYS A 354 12.83 -24.05 -14.54
C LYS A 354 13.12 -22.65 -15.06
N GLU A 355 12.12 -21.98 -15.63
CA GLU A 355 12.30 -20.67 -16.26
C GLU A 355 12.31 -19.53 -15.25
N TYR A 356 11.49 -19.62 -14.19
CA TYR A 356 11.23 -18.48 -13.31
C TYR A 356 11.69 -18.65 -11.86
N PHE A 357 11.80 -19.89 -11.35
CA PHE A 357 12.12 -20.13 -9.92
C PHE A 357 13.46 -20.85 -9.73
N ALA A 358 14.13 -21.22 -10.81
CA ALA A 358 15.46 -21.79 -10.75
C ALA A 358 16.46 -20.74 -10.24
N VAL A 359 17.08 -21.04 -9.09
CA VAL A 359 18.01 -20.13 -8.42
C VAL A 359 19.39 -20.22 -9.08
N PRO A 360 19.93 -19.10 -9.61
CA PRO A 360 21.28 -19.08 -10.16
C PRO A 360 22.34 -19.14 -9.05
N THR A 361 23.58 -19.48 -9.37
CA THR A 361 24.62 -19.73 -8.36
C THR A 361 25.05 -18.48 -7.60
N ASP A 362 25.03 -17.33 -8.28
CA ASP A 362 25.30 -16.01 -7.70
C ASP A 362 24.26 -15.62 -6.66
N ALA A 363 23.00 -16.07 -6.76
CA ALA A 363 21.99 -15.78 -5.74
C ALA A 363 22.37 -16.25 -4.32
N TYR A 364 23.30 -17.20 -4.19
CA TYR A 364 23.82 -17.68 -2.90
C TYR A 364 25.01 -16.86 -2.38
N ASP A 365 25.49 -15.87 -3.13
CA ASP A 365 26.57 -15.00 -2.69
C ASP A 365 26.19 -14.28 -1.41
N ARG A 366 27.14 -14.29 -0.47
CA ARG A 366 27.04 -13.63 0.84
C ARG A 366 27.66 -12.24 0.78
N ALA A 367 27.31 -11.38 1.73
CA ALA A 367 27.75 -9.98 1.79
C ALA A 367 29.27 -9.78 1.55
N LEU A 368 30.15 -10.59 2.15
CA LEU A 368 31.59 -10.50 1.90
C LEU A 368 31.98 -10.82 0.44
N SER A 369 31.37 -11.86 -0.15
CA SER A 369 31.63 -12.24 -1.56
C SER A 369 31.20 -11.10 -2.50
N LEU A 370 30.00 -10.54 -2.25
CA LEU A 370 29.46 -9.40 -2.98
C LEU A 370 30.39 -8.18 -2.88
N ALA A 371 30.79 -7.81 -1.67
CA ALA A 371 31.69 -6.68 -1.41
C ALA A 371 33.09 -6.81 -2.03
N THR A 372 33.61 -8.03 -2.18
CA THR A 372 34.97 -8.28 -2.74
C THR A 372 34.96 -8.55 -4.24
N SER A 373 33.84 -8.99 -4.79
CA SER A 373 33.63 -9.19 -6.23
C SER A 373 33.56 -7.87 -7.00
N THR A 374 32.96 -6.83 -6.42
CA THR A 374 32.89 -5.47 -6.97
C THR A 374 34.27 -4.80 -7.07
N THR A 375 35.24 -5.17 -6.22
CA THR A 375 36.62 -4.63 -6.26
C THR A 375 37.48 -5.19 -7.40
N SER A 376 37.08 -6.33 -8.01
CA SER A 376 37.85 -6.99 -9.08
C SER A 376 37.44 -6.57 -10.51
N SER A 377 36.39 -5.74 -10.65
CA SER A 377 35.85 -5.30 -11.94
C SER A 377 35.91 -3.78 -12.14
N ALA A 378 36.96 -3.13 -11.64
CA ALA A 378 37.28 -1.75 -12.02
C ALA A 378 38.03 -1.72 -13.38
N THR A 379 37.35 -2.01 -14.49
CA THR A 379 37.84 -1.63 -15.84
C THR A 379 36.71 -1.41 -16.86
N SER A 380 36.31 -0.15 -16.99
CA SER A 380 35.83 0.53 -18.22
C SER A 380 34.70 -0.07 -19.07
N SER A 381 33.54 0.60 -19.09
CA SER A 381 33.02 1.15 -20.36
C SER A 381 32.06 2.33 -20.10
N ALA A 382 32.48 3.53 -20.53
CA ALA A 382 31.64 4.71 -20.62
C ALA A 382 31.24 4.90 -22.09
N THR A 383 29.95 4.82 -22.40
CA THR A 383 29.44 5.28 -23.71
C THR A 383 28.01 5.83 -23.62
N ASN A 384 27.86 7.01 -24.24
CA ASN A 384 26.71 7.90 -24.22
C ASN A 384 25.41 7.25 -24.71
N GLY A 385 24.38 7.28 -23.86
CA GLY A 385 22.98 6.95 -24.18
C GLY A 385 22.10 8.19 -24.06
N SER A 386 21.49 8.59 -25.16
CA SER A 386 20.64 9.76 -25.31
C SER A 386 19.43 9.72 -24.37
N SER A 387 19.38 10.68 -23.45
CA SER A 387 18.18 11.18 -22.79
C SER A 387 17.06 11.35 -23.81
N SER A 388 16.06 10.47 -23.83
CA SER A 388 14.74 10.86 -24.30
C SER A 388 14.22 11.90 -23.29
N THR A 389 14.31 13.16 -23.68
CA THR A 389 13.49 14.20 -23.08
C THR A 389 12.04 13.85 -23.40
N THR A 390 11.38 13.10 -22.52
CA THR A 390 9.93 13.16 -22.42
C THR A 390 9.65 14.59 -22.02
N SER A 391 9.25 15.38 -23.02
CA SER A 391 8.78 16.73 -22.82
C SER A 391 7.76 16.69 -21.68
N SER A 392 8.02 17.47 -20.63
CA SER A 392 7.00 17.93 -19.71
C SER A 392 6.02 18.77 -20.53
N ALA A 393 5.13 18.10 -21.24
CA ALA A 393 3.89 18.68 -21.66
C ALA A 393 3.21 19.09 -20.36
N ALA A 394 2.98 20.39 -20.19
CA ALA A 394 2.07 20.89 -19.17
C ALA A 394 0.75 20.13 -19.33
N THR A 395 0.53 19.14 -18.48
CA THR A 395 -0.62 18.26 -18.59
C THR A 395 -1.84 19.04 -18.11
N SER A 396 -2.75 19.23 -19.05
CA SER A 396 -4.08 19.76 -18.85
C SER A 396 -4.78 19.02 -17.71
N SER A 397 -4.95 19.71 -16.59
CA SER A 397 -6.12 19.83 -15.70
C SER A 397 -7.25 18.77 -15.69
N THR A 398 -7.05 17.50 -16.03
CA THR A 398 -8.09 16.48 -15.82
C THR A 398 -8.04 16.02 -14.37
N PRO A 399 -9.07 16.30 -13.53
CA PRO A 399 -9.11 15.85 -12.15
C PRO A 399 -9.06 14.32 -12.05
N ALA A 400 -8.56 13.78 -10.95
CA ALA A 400 -8.73 12.36 -10.66
C ALA A 400 -10.22 11.98 -10.70
N PRO A 401 -10.59 10.76 -11.14
CA PRO A 401 -11.98 10.32 -11.15
C PRO A 401 -12.68 10.60 -9.81
N GLY A 402 -13.84 11.26 -9.86
CA GLY A 402 -14.59 11.64 -8.65
C GLY A 402 -14.14 12.91 -7.93
N TYR A 403 -13.01 13.54 -8.26
CA TYR A 403 -12.50 14.77 -7.61
C TYR A 403 -12.86 16.05 -8.38
N PRO A 404 -13.17 17.17 -7.70
CA PRO A 404 -13.49 18.43 -8.37
C PRO A 404 -12.23 19.02 -9.03
N SER A 405 -12.38 20.12 -9.77
CA SER A 405 -11.21 20.82 -10.34
C SER A 405 -10.31 21.37 -9.21
N PRO A 406 -9.00 21.06 -9.21
CA PRO A 406 -8.09 21.55 -8.20
C PRO A 406 -7.72 23.02 -8.41
N VAL A 407 -7.43 23.72 -7.32
CA VAL A 407 -6.76 25.04 -7.32
C VAL A 407 -5.28 24.86 -7.62
N VAL A 408 -4.67 23.84 -7.01
CA VAL A 408 -3.28 23.43 -7.18
C VAL A 408 -3.21 21.92 -7.01
N ARG A 409 -2.32 21.24 -7.73
CA ARG A 409 -2.21 19.78 -7.70
C ARG A 409 -0.81 19.33 -8.10
N GLN A 410 -0.33 18.28 -7.45
CA GLN A 410 0.87 17.55 -7.86
C GLN A 410 0.57 16.65 -9.07
N SER A 411 1.52 16.53 -9.99
CA SER A 411 1.37 15.87 -11.29
C SER A 411 0.74 14.47 -11.25
N ASN A 412 1.05 13.67 -10.22
CA ASN A 412 0.60 12.28 -10.01
C ASN A 412 -0.55 12.15 -8.98
N ASN A 413 -1.20 13.25 -8.61
CA ASN A 413 -2.27 13.31 -7.60
C ASN A 413 -1.85 12.94 -6.16
N LEU A 414 -0.55 12.97 -5.82
CA LEU A 414 -0.06 12.61 -4.48
C LEU A 414 -0.57 13.59 -3.41
N ASN A 415 -0.72 14.87 -3.75
CA ASN A 415 -1.54 15.84 -3.04
C ASN A 415 -2.20 16.84 -3.98
N SER A 416 -3.29 17.44 -3.52
CA SER A 416 -4.05 18.44 -4.28
C SER A 416 -4.85 19.36 -3.36
N GLY A 417 -4.95 20.62 -3.76
CA GLY A 417 -5.67 21.66 -3.05
C GLY A 417 -6.95 22.08 -3.77
N TYR A 418 -8.03 22.28 -3.00
CA TYR A 418 -9.36 22.60 -3.52
C TYR A 418 -10.05 23.69 -2.69
N PHE A 419 -10.97 24.42 -3.32
CA PHE A 419 -11.98 25.22 -2.63
C PHE A 419 -13.35 24.56 -2.78
N LEU A 420 -14.14 24.60 -1.71
CA LEU A 420 -15.53 24.14 -1.78
C LEU A 420 -16.43 25.26 -2.30
N ASP A 421 -16.62 25.27 -3.62
CA ASP A 421 -17.33 26.36 -4.32
C ASP A 421 -18.87 26.23 -4.27
N GLN A 422 -19.40 25.25 -3.55
CA GLN A 422 -20.85 25.13 -3.37
C GLN A 422 -21.37 26.14 -2.33
N PRO A 423 -22.59 26.67 -2.50
CA PRO A 423 -23.16 27.64 -1.58
C PRO A 423 -23.13 27.17 -0.11
N GLY A 424 -22.59 28.00 0.78
CA GLY A 424 -22.46 27.73 2.21
C GLY A 424 -21.07 27.22 2.65
N PHE A 425 -20.17 26.90 1.73
CA PHE A 425 -18.82 26.38 2.00
C PHE A 425 -17.70 27.34 1.60
N GLU A 426 -18.02 28.61 1.35
CA GLU A 426 -17.10 29.61 0.80
C GLU A 426 -15.87 29.88 1.69
N ASP A 427 -15.96 29.57 2.98
CA ASP A 427 -14.90 29.74 3.98
C ASP A 427 -13.98 28.52 4.16
N VAL A 428 -14.21 27.44 3.39
CA VAL A 428 -13.49 26.15 3.50
C VAL A 428 -12.51 25.93 2.34
N ALA A 429 -11.27 25.59 2.69
CA ALA A 429 -10.28 25.00 1.80
C ALA A 429 -10.10 23.51 2.13
N VAL A 430 -9.68 22.72 1.15
CA VAL A 430 -9.39 21.29 1.33
C VAL A 430 -8.01 20.97 0.77
N LEU A 431 -7.20 20.27 1.55
CA LEU A 431 -5.97 19.63 1.12
C LEU A 431 -6.21 18.11 1.12
N ALA A 432 -6.28 17.50 -0.06
CA ALA A 432 -6.27 16.05 -0.19
C ALA A 432 -4.82 15.55 -0.26
N VAL A 433 -4.48 14.58 0.57
CA VAL A 433 -3.16 13.96 0.65
C VAL A 433 -3.33 12.44 0.65
N PRO A 434 -3.62 11.82 -0.51
CA PRO A 434 -3.71 10.37 -0.61
C PRO A 434 -2.35 9.65 -0.57
N SER A 435 -1.21 10.35 -0.61
CA SER A 435 0.12 9.77 -0.36
C SER A 435 1.12 10.85 0.05
N PHE A 436 2.12 10.52 0.86
CA PHE A 436 3.26 11.39 1.21
C PHE A 436 4.47 11.20 0.29
N VAL A 437 4.23 10.85 -0.98
CA VAL A 437 5.23 10.47 -2.00
C VAL A 437 5.80 9.08 -1.74
N GLY A 438 5.30 8.10 -2.49
CA GLY A 438 5.75 6.70 -2.42
C GLY A 438 6.82 6.34 -3.45
N ASP A 439 6.66 6.77 -4.72
CA ASP A 439 7.39 6.14 -5.84
C ASP A 439 7.77 7.10 -7.02
N ASP A 440 7.96 8.41 -6.82
CA ASP A 440 7.98 9.36 -7.97
C ASP A 440 8.99 10.53 -7.91
N ASP A 441 10.00 10.53 -7.02
CA ASP A 441 10.93 11.68 -6.82
C ASP A 441 10.21 13.05 -6.83
N ALA A 442 9.03 13.11 -6.20
CA ALA A 442 8.07 14.20 -6.31
C ALA A 442 8.05 15.12 -5.09
N GLU A 443 9.01 14.98 -4.17
CA GLU A 443 8.97 15.58 -2.84
C GLU A 443 8.93 17.11 -2.87
N VAL A 444 9.75 17.71 -3.72
CA VAL A 444 9.79 19.17 -3.87
C VAL A 444 8.47 19.71 -4.43
N GLU A 445 7.90 19.04 -5.45
CA GLU A 445 6.61 19.42 -6.03
C GLU A 445 5.49 19.30 -4.97
N PHE A 446 5.46 18.18 -4.25
CA PHE A 446 4.51 17.92 -3.15
C PHE A 446 4.57 19.02 -2.07
N GLN A 447 5.77 19.36 -1.59
CA GLN A 447 5.97 20.42 -0.59
C GLN A 447 5.44 21.77 -1.11
N ASN A 448 5.67 22.09 -2.39
CA ASN A 448 5.23 23.34 -3.00
C ASN A 448 3.71 23.42 -3.13
N VAL A 449 3.05 22.33 -3.52
CA VAL A 449 1.57 22.25 -3.58
C VAL A 449 0.93 22.60 -2.24
N ASN A 450 1.51 22.12 -1.13
CA ASN A 450 1.04 22.48 0.22
C ASN A 450 1.18 23.98 0.49
N SER A 451 2.36 24.55 0.22
CA SER A 451 2.64 25.98 0.43
C SER A 451 1.76 26.88 -0.45
N GLU A 452 1.54 26.51 -1.71
CA GLU A 452 0.70 27.23 -2.66
C GLU A 452 -0.78 27.21 -2.26
N LEU A 453 -1.30 26.06 -1.83
CA LEU A 453 -2.68 25.98 -1.33
C LEU A 453 -2.88 26.86 -0.09
N ILE A 454 -1.96 26.79 0.89
CA ILE A 454 -2.05 27.62 2.10
C ILE A 454 -2.07 29.10 1.72
N ALA A 455 -1.17 29.54 0.85
CA ALA A 455 -1.13 30.92 0.38
C ALA A 455 -2.41 31.33 -0.37
N ALA A 456 -2.92 30.48 -1.26
CA ALA A 456 -4.15 30.72 -2.00
C ALA A 456 -5.37 30.79 -1.08
N ALA A 457 -5.45 29.91 -0.08
CA ALA A 457 -6.53 29.88 0.89
C ALA A 457 -6.56 31.16 1.74
N LEU A 458 -5.41 31.62 2.22
CA LEU A 458 -5.30 32.89 2.96
C LEU A 458 -5.68 34.09 2.07
N ALA A 459 -5.20 34.13 0.82
CA ALA A 459 -5.55 35.20 -0.13
C ALA A 459 -7.06 35.22 -0.47
N ALA A 460 -7.71 34.07 -0.46
CA ALA A 460 -9.15 33.92 -0.67
C ALA A 460 -9.98 34.05 0.62
N ASN A 461 -9.37 34.49 1.74
CA ASN A 461 -10.00 34.64 3.06
C ASN A 461 -10.68 33.35 3.57
N LYS A 462 -10.13 32.19 3.22
CA LYS A 462 -10.56 30.91 3.79
C LYS A 462 -10.14 30.88 5.26
N THR A 463 -11.03 30.40 6.13
CA THR A 463 -10.78 30.36 7.58
C THR A 463 -10.71 28.94 8.12
N LYS A 464 -11.15 27.95 7.31
CA LYS A 464 -11.28 26.54 7.68
C LYS A 464 -10.52 25.67 6.68
N LEU A 465 -9.88 24.62 7.20
CA LEU A 465 -9.10 23.68 6.42
C LEU A 465 -9.54 22.24 6.73
N ILE A 466 -9.94 21.51 5.70
CA ILE A 466 -10.04 20.04 5.74
C ILE A 466 -8.73 19.48 5.22
N ILE A 467 -8.13 18.54 5.95
CA ILE A 467 -7.01 17.74 5.46
C ILE A 467 -7.54 16.31 5.31
N ASP A 468 -7.71 15.86 4.07
CA ASP A 468 -8.22 14.54 3.75
C ASP A 468 -7.06 13.60 3.44
N VAL A 469 -6.80 12.65 4.34
CA VAL A 469 -5.75 11.63 4.22
C VAL A 469 -6.33 10.25 3.89
N SER A 470 -7.54 10.20 3.32
CA SER A 470 -8.11 8.94 2.82
C SER A 470 -7.17 8.26 1.82
N ALA A 471 -7.09 6.93 1.85
CA ALA A 471 -6.17 6.09 1.08
C ALA A 471 -4.67 6.27 1.37
N ASN A 472 -4.27 7.11 2.33
CA ASN A 472 -2.85 7.46 2.51
C ASN A 472 -2.00 6.33 3.09
N GLY A 473 -1.23 5.67 2.21
CA GLY A 473 -0.30 4.60 2.59
C GLY A 473 0.99 5.07 3.28
N GLY A 474 1.24 6.39 3.31
CA GLY A 474 2.50 6.98 3.72
C GLY A 474 3.35 7.41 2.53
N GLY A 475 4.67 7.32 2.68
CA GLY A 475 5.65 7.86 1.75
C GLY A 475 6.86 8.44 2.48
N THR A 476 7.58 9.38 1.88
CA THR A 476 8.77 10.00 2.46
C THR A 476 8.50 10.66 3.82
N ILE A 477 9.14 10.14 4.88
CA ILE A 477 8.87 10.49 6.30
C ILE A 477 8.80 11.99 6.55
N LEU A 478 9.78 12.73 6.05
CA LEU A 478 9.95 14.14 6.36
C LEU A 478 8.91 15.05 5.66
N GLN A 479 8.12 14.52 4.72
CA GLN A 479 6.95 15.21 4.20
C GLN A 479 5.83 15.36 5.23
N GLY A 480 5.62 14.34 6.07
CA GLY A 480 4.67 14.41 7.18
C GLY A 480 5.08 15.46 8.20
N TYR A 481 6.38 15.55 8.51
CA TYR A 481 6.94 16.59 9.37
C TYR A 481 6.78 17.98 8.73
N ASP A 482 7.09 18.12 7.45
CA ASP A 482 7.00 19.39 6.75
C ASP A 482 5.57 19.92 6.69
N LEU A 483 4.58 19.09 6.30
CA LEU A 483 3.18 19.51 6.29
C LEU A 483 2.72 19.95 7.68
N PHE A 484 3.09 19.20 8.73
CA PHE A 484 2.82 19.61 10.11
C PHE A 484 3.46 20.97 10.44
N LYS A 485 4.73 21.18 10.07
CA LYS A 485 5.47 22.42 10.33
C LYS A 485 4.96 23.62 9.52
N GLN A 486 4.42 23.41 8.32
CA GLN A 486 3.74 24.48 7.56
C GLN A 486 2.47 24.97 8.27
N LEU A 487 1.80 24.10 9.03
CA LEU A 487 0.59 24.43 9.79
C LEU A 487 0.89 24.92 11.22
N PHE A 488 1.87 24.32 11.89
CA PHE A 488 2.21 24.59 13.29
C PHE A 488 3.71 24.86 13.47
N PRO A 489 4.24 25.96 12.90
CA PRO A 489 5.67 26.25 12.87
C PRO A 489 6.29 26.48 14.26
N SER A 490 5.49 26.80 15.28
CA SER A 490 5.96 27.00 16.66
C SER A 490 6.10 25.69 17.46
N ILE A 491 5.51 24.59 17.00
CA ILE A 491 5.58 23.30 17.69
C ILE A 491 6.83 22.54 17.22
N LEU A 492 7.64 22.06 18.17
CA LEU A 492 8.72 21.11 17.91
C LEU A 492 8.12 19.71 17.75
N PRO A 493 8.23 19.05 16.58
CA PRO A 493 7.72 17.70 16.38
C PRO A 493 8.42 16.72 17.32
N TYR A 494 7.66 15.91 18.06
CA TYR A 494 8.21 14.90 18.95
C TYR A 494 8.75 13.73 18.13
N GLY A 495 7.87 13.01 17.43
CA GLY A 495 8.23 12.00 16.43
C GLY A 495 9.33 11.04 16.91
N ALA A 496 9.23 10.59 18.15
CA ALA A 496 10.21 9.74 18.78
C ALA A 496 10.07 8.29 18.32
N THR A 497 11.19 7.61 18.25
CA THR A 497 11.30 6.29 17.61
C THR A 497 12.42 5.48 18.22
N ARG A 498 12.51 4.20 17.87
CA ARG A 498 13.64 3.31 18.21
C ARG A 498 13.75 2.16 17.21
N PHE A 499 14.88 1.48 17.21
CA PHE A 499 15.09 0.23 16.49
C PHE A 499 15.13 -0.95 17.47
N ARG A 500 14.84 -2.14 16.98
CA ARG A 500 15.17 -3.38 17.70
C ARG A 500 16.69 -3.54 17.78
N ALA A 501 17.19 -3.86 18.96
CA ALA A 501 18.61 -4.06 19.19
C ALA A 501 18.99 -5.53 18.92
N HIS A 502 19.90 -5.74 17.98
CA HIS A 502 20.49 -7.03 17.66
C HIS A 502 21.94 -6.83 17.20
N GLU A 503 22.71 -7.93 17.11
CA GLU A 503 24.14 -7.91 16.82
C GLU A 503 24.48 -7.17 15.53
N ALA A 504 23.84 -7.50 14.40
CA ALA A 504 24.10 -6.84 13.12
C ALA A 504 23.87 -5.31 13.17
N PHE A 505 22.82 -4.84 13.86
CA PHE A 505 22.55 -3.40 14.00
C PHE A 505 23.65 -2.69 14.80
N ASP A 506 24.16 -3.33 15.86
CA ASP A 506 25.24 -2.79 16.68
C ASP A 506 26.55 -2.69 15.90
N ILE A 507 26.92 -3.76 15.19
CA ILE A 507 28.15 -3.80 14.38
C ILE A 507 28.10 -2.72 13.31
N LEU A 508 27.01 -2.63 12.55
CA LEU A 508 26.84 -1.59 11.54
C LEU A 508 26.98 -0.18 12.15
N GLY A 509 26.39 0.03 13.32
CA GLY A 509 26.52 1.29 14.02
C GLY A 509 27.93 1.67 14.45
N GLN A 510 28.70 0.68 14.93
CA GLN A 510 30.11 0.85 15.27
C GLN A 510 30.94 1.20 14.02
N GLU A 511 30.78 0.44 12.94
CA GLU A 511 31.51 0.64 11.69
C GLU A 511 31.17 1.99 11.04
N TYR A 512 29.88 2.28 10.84
CA TYR A 512 29.44 3.52 10.19
C TYR A 512 29.82 4.75 10.99
N SER A 513 29.71 4.69 12.32
CA SER A 513 30.12 5.79 13.18
C SER A 513 31.64 6.01 13.15
N ALA A 514 32.44 4.93 13.08
CA ALA A 514 33.89 5.01 12.99
C ALA A 514 34.36 5.57 11.64
N ILE A 515 33.76 5.12 10.53
CA ILE A 515 34.05 5.63 9.19
C ILE A 515 33.67 7.11 9.11
N ALA A 516 32.44 7.46 9.50
CA ALA A 516 31.92 8.82 9.44
C ALA A 516 32.72 9.82 10.28
N ALA A 517 33.37 9.38 11.37
CA ALA A 517 34.19 10.25 12.23
C ALA A 517 35.35 10.92 11.48
N ASN A 518 35.80 10.35 10.36
CA ASN A 518 36.87 10.91 9.54
C ASN A 518 36.39 12.00 8.56
N TYR A 519 35.08 12.20 8.45
CA TYR A 519 34.48 13.11 7.49
C TYR A 519 33.74 14.27 8.17
N THR A 520 33.79 15.41 7.50
CA THR A 520 33.04 16.59 7.91
C THR A 520 31.62 16.46 7.40
N ARG A 521 30.65 16.52 8.31
CA ARG A 521 29.23 16.45 7.99
C ARG A 521 28.83 17.59 7.05
N SER A 522 28.67 17.28 5.77
CA SER A 522 28.50 18.27 4.69
C SER A 522 27.94 17.59 3.44
N LEU A 523 27.12 18.28 2.66
CA LEU A 523 26.64 17.79 1.36
C LEU A 523 27.75 17.70 0.29
N ASN A 524 28.96 18.18 0.57
CA ASN A 524 30.10 18.11 -0.34
C ASN A 524 31.03 16.94 0.02
N GLN A 525 30.49 15.72 -0.06
CA GLN A 525 31.22 14.45 0.06
C GLN A 525 30.92 13.58 -1.17
N SER A 526 31.57 12.43 -1.31
CA SER A 526 31.17 11.40 -2.29
C SER A 526 29.89 10.71 -1.85
N ASP A 527 29.14 10.16 -2.80
CA ASP A 527 27.86 9.50 -2.54
C ASP A 527 27.98 8.39 -1.48
N ASP A 528 28.96 7.48 -1.61
CA ASP A 528 29.24 6.43 -0.60
C ASP A 528 29.42 6.99 0.83
N ILE A 529 30.08 8.14 0.96
CA ILE A 529 30.31 8.77 2.27
C ILE A 529 29.04 9.47 2.75
N LEU A 530 28.24 10.05 1.86
CA LEU A 530 26.96 10.64 2.21
C LEU A 530 25.97 9.59 2.72
N ASP A 531 25.96 8.40 2.12
CA ASP A 531 25.12 7.27 2.55
C ASP A 531 25.50 6.84 3.98
N ILE A 532 26.80 6.65 4.25
CA ILE A 532 27.29 6.37 5.60
C ILE A 532 26.95 7.52 6.57
N GLU A 533 27.26 8.77 6.20
CA GLU A 533 27.11 9.92 7.10
C GLU A 533 25.65 10.19 7.46
N SER A 534 24.73 9.97 6.52
CA SER A 534 23.30 10.27 6.67
C SER A 534 22.47 9.09 7.18
N SER A 535 23.05 7.90 7.30
CA SER A 535 22.38 6.69 7.78
C SER A 535 21.97 6.74 9.25
N ALA A 536 21.04 5.84 9.62
CA ALA A 536 20.64 5.59 11.00
C ALA A 536 21.74 4.92 11.84
N TRP A 537 22.76 4.32 11.23
CA TRP A 537 23.90 3.70 11.91
C TRP A 537 24.97 4.72 12.33
N ASN A 538 24.87 5.97 11.88
CA ASN A 538 25.70 7.05 12.40
C ASN A 538 25.02 7.73 13.60
N TYR A 539 25.71 7.78 14.75
CA TYR A 539 25.14 8.43 15.93
C TYR A 539 24.90 9.93 15.76
N ARG A 540 25.60 10.59 14.83
CA ARG A 540 25.47 12.03 14.55
C ARG A 540 24.19 12.40 13.77
N THR A 541 23.47 11.43 13.22
CA THR A 541 22.29 11.66 12.37
C THR A 541 21.02 12.00 13.14
N ASP A 542 20.81 11.34 14.27
CA ASP A 542 19.61 11.55 15.07
C ASP A 542 19.91 12.40 16.32
N ALA A 543 18.86 12.99 16.87
CA ALA A 543 18.87 13.58 18.20
C ALA A 543 18.29 12.61 19.23
N ASP A 544 18.63 12.82 20.50
CA ASP A 544 18.08 12.07 21.62
C ASP A 544 16.61 12.46 21.91
N ILE A 545 16.02 11.86 22.94
CA ILE A 545 14.65 12.17 23.38
C ILE A 545 14.44 13.65 23.73
N ASN A 546 15.47 14.34 24.24
CA ASN A 546 15.46 15.75 24.60
C ASN A 546 15.69 16.68 23.41
N TYR A 547 15.94 16.13 22.21
CA TYR A 547 16.32 16.86 20.99
C TYR A 547 17.76 17.42 21.03
N GLU A 548 18.64 16.79 21.79
CA GLU A 548 20.07 17.09 21.84
C GLU A 548 20.87 16.06 21.01
N PRO A 549 22.05 16.40 20.47
CA PRO A 549 22.87 15.44 19.74
C PRO A 549 23.40 14.33 20.65
N PHE A 550 23.42 13.08 20.14
CA PHE A 550 24.18 12.01 20.76
C PHE A 550 25.69 12.31 20.72
N THR A 551 26.41 11.87 21.75
CA THR A 551 27.87 12.04 21.86
C THR A 551 28.66 10.82 21.42
N SER A 552 28.01 9.65 21.32
CA SER A 552 28.66 8.39 20.90
C SER A 552 27.65 7.34 20.44
N TRP A 553 28.12 6.30 19.74
CA TRP A 553 27.28 5.16 19.36
C TRP A 553 26.67 4.41 20.55
N PRO A 554 27.41 4.07 21.64
CA PRO A 554 26.82 3.41 22.80
C PRO A 554 25.64 4.18 23.44
N GLU A 555 25.68 5.51 23.40
CA GLU A 555 24.59 6.36 23.89
C GLU A 555 23.32 6.20 23.03
N LYS A 556 23.47 6.14 21.70
CA LYS A 556 22.36 5.93 20.76
C LYS A 556 21.86 4.48 20.75
N TYR A 557 22.77 3.50 20.80
CA TYR A 557 22.43 2.09 20.71
C TYR A 557 21.76 1.54 21.96
N GLY A 558 22.09 2.01 23.17
CA GLY A 558 21.67 1.30 24.37
C GLY A 558 22.38 -0.07 24.45
N PRO A 559 21.71 -1.21 24.63
CA PRO A 559 20.28 -1.40 24.48
C PRO A 559 19.51 -1.25 25.80
N HIS A 560 18.18 -1.16 25.68
CA HIS A 560 17.24 -1.12 26.79
C HIS A 560 16.22 -2.25 26.62
N GLU A 561 15.98 -3.00 27.70
CA GLU A 561 15.00 -4.09 27.70
C GLU A 561 13.57 -3.53 27.86
N PHE A 562 12.66 -3.97 26.98
CA PHE A 562 11.23 -3.70 27.09
C PHE A 562 10.45 -4.99 26.83
N GLY A 563 9.86 -5.56 27.89
CA GLY A 563 9.20 -6.86 27.80
C GLY A 563 10.22 -7.98 27.57
N ASN A 564 10.02 -8.75 26.49
CA ASN A 564 10.89 -9.87 26.12
C ASN A 564 11.85 -9.55 24.95
N ASP A 565 12.06 -8.27 24.65
CA ASP A 565 12.93 -7.83 23.56
C ASP A 565 13.80 -6.63 23.98
N SER A 566 14.82 -6.34 23.18
CA SER A 566 15.78 -5.26 23.42
C SER A 566 15.70 -4.23 22.31
N PHE A 567 15.82 -2.95 22.68
CA PHE A 567 15.68 -1.83 21.74
C PHE A 567 16.77 -0.79 21.94
N THR A 568 16.97 0.04 20.92
CA THR A 568 17.86 1.19 21.02
C THR A 568 17.35 2.25 21.98
N SER A 569 18.21 3.21 22.33
CA SER A 569 17.74 4.45 22.95
C SER A 569 16.67 5.12 22.07
N ILE A 570 15.79 5.91 22.68
CA ILE A 570 14.81 6.70 21.95
C ILE A 570 15.54 7.76 21.13
N ILE A 571 15.24 7.82 19.83
CA ILE A 571 15.83 8.75 18.87
C ILE A 571 14.75 9.60 18.18
N ARG A 572 15.15 10.78 17.71
CA ARG A 572 14.30 11.75 17.01
C ARG A 572 15.05 12.28 15.79
N TRP A 573 14.35 12.54 14.69
CA TRP A 573 14.94 13.18 13.51
C TRP A 573 15.53 14.54 13.85
N ASN A 574 16.82 14.75 13.55
CA ASN A 574 17.46 16.06 13.67
C ASN A 574 17.14 16.93 12.44
N LEU A 575 16.08 17.74 12.52
CA LEU A 575 15.62 18.57 11.41
C LEU A 575 16.57 19.73 11.06
N SER A 576 17.58 19.98 11.90
CA SER A 576 18.61 21.00 11.68
C SER A 576 19.86 20.42 10.99
N ASP A 577 19.89 19.13 10.69
CA ASP A 577 21.02 18.48 10.05
C ASP A 577 21.16 18.90 8.58
N VAL A 578 22.37 19.26 8.16
CA VAL A 578 22.66 19.66 6.78
C VAL A 578 22.44 18.52 5.78
N LEU A 579 22.46 17.27 6.25
CA LEU A 579 22.23 16.07 5.44
C LEU A 579 20.76 15.64 5.37
N THR A 580 19.84 16.31 6.08
CA THR A 580 18.39 16.01 6.03
C THR A 580 17.82 15.93 4.60
N PRO A 581 18.26 16.73 3.60
CA PRO A 581 17.80 16.59 2.22
C PRO A 581 17.99 15.19 1.61
N LEU A 582 19.01 14.43 2.03
CA LEU A 582 19.25 13.06 1.54
C LEU A 582 18.16 12.09 2.03
N ASN A 583 17.66 12.30 3.24
CA ASN A 583 16.61 11.49 3.87
C ASN A 583 15.19 11.96 3.54
N SER A 584 15.03 13.00 2.71
CA SER A 584 13.74 13.65 2.48
C SER A 584 13.40 13.89 1.00
N GLY A 585 14.15 13.30 0.07
CA GLY A 585 13.94 13.56 -1.35
C GLY A 585 14.23 15.01 -1.74
N GLY A 586 15.21 15.63 -1.09
CA GLY A 586 15.71 16.97 -1.45
C GLY A 586 14.96 18.14 -0.80
N ILE A 587 14.02 17.91 0.11
CA ILE A 587 13.34 19.01 0.82
C ILE A 587 14.11 19.45 2.07
N TYR A 588 13.84 20.68 2.49
CA TYR A 588 14.11 21.11 3.86
C TYR A 588 12.77 21.16 4.59
N VAL A 589 12.73 20.74 5.86
CA VAL A 589 11.50 20.85 6.65
C VAL A 589 11.25 22.31 7.02
N SER A 590 10.01 22.77 6.88
CA SER A 590 9.60 24.15 7.14
C SER A 590 9.95 24.58 8.58
N GLY A 591 10.51 25.78 8.73
CA GLY A 591 11.06 26.28 9.99
C GLY A 591 12.52 25.91 10.24
N TYR A 592 13.16 25.13 9.37
CA TYR A 592 14.57 24.74 9.50
C TYR A 592 15.39 25.14 8.27
N LEU A 593 16.70 25.34 8.47
CA LEU A 593 17.69 25.58 7.42
C LEU A 593 17.20 26.62 6.38
N ASN A 594 17.14 26.26 5.11
CA ASN A 594 16.74 27.13 4.00
C ASN A 594 15.26 27.55 4.01
N ARG A 595 14.44 26.95 4.89
CA ARG A 595 13.02 27.28 5.09
C ARG A 595 12.71 27.79 6.50
N SER A 596 13.74 28.27 7.21
CA SER A 596 13.63 28.88 8.55
C SER A 596 12.74 30.13 8.62
N ASN A 597 12.41 30.73 7.47
CA ASN A 597 11.50 31.88 7.39
C ASN A 597 10.02 31.53 7.65
N ILE A 598 9.63 30.24 7.59
CA ILE A 598 8.25 29.80 7.82
C ILE A 598 7.98 29.74 9.32
N THR A 599 7.35 30.79 9.84
CA THR A 599 7.16 31.01 11.29
C THR A 599 5.71 31.36 11.69
N VAL A 600 4.82 31.56 10.72
CA VAL A 600 3.43 31.99 10.95
C VAL A 600 2.50 30.80 10.76
N GLN A 601 1.67 30.54 11.79
CA GLN A 601 0.60 29.55 11.73
C GLN A 601 -0.56 30.08 10.85
N PRO A 602 -0.94 29.39 9.76
CA PRO A 602 -1.94 29.88 8.82
C PRO A 602 -3.39 29.72 9.30
N PHE A 603 -3.69 28.68 10.08
CA PHE A 603 -5.03 28.40 10.61
C PHE A 603 -4.96 28.08 12.10
N ALA A 604 -5.96 28.50 12.87
CA ALA A 604 -6.12 28.04 14.25
C ALA A 604 -6.40 26.52 14.28
N ALA A 605 -5.92 25.81 15.30
CA ALA A 605 -6.04 24.34 15.37
C ALA A 605 -7.50 23.88 15.33
N GLU A 606 -8.40 24.63 15.99
CA GLU A 606 -9.84 24.40 16.01
C GLU A 606 -10.54 24.60 14.64
N ASN A 607 -9.87 25.25 13.69
CA ASN A 607 -10.38 25.43 12.32
C ASN A 607 -9.79 24.42 11.33
N ILE A 608 -9.08 23.40 11.82
CA ILE A 608 -8.57 22.28 11.02
C ILE A 608 -9.30 21.00 11.43
N ILE A 609 -9.64 20.16 10.46
CA ILE A 609 -10.12 18.79 10.69
C ILE A 609 -9.34 17.84 9.79
N VAL A 610 -8.92 16.68 10.34
CA VAL A 610 -8.32 15.60 9.54
C VAL A 610 -9.36 14.51 9.26
N VAL A 611 -9.50 14.13 8.00
CA VAL A 611 -10.46 13.13 7.52
C VAL A 611 -9.71 11.87 7.11
N TYR A 612 -10.21 10.72 7.55
CA TYR A 612 -9.65 9.40 7.35
C TYR A 612 -10.70 8.47 6.74
N ASP A 613 -10.26 7.44 6.03
CA ASP A 613 -11.03 6.23 5.69
C ASP A 613 -10.50 4.99 6.44
N GLY A 614 -9.70 5.22 7.48
CA GLY A 614 -9.00 4.18 8.23
C GLY A 614 -7.69 3.73 7.58
N TYR A 615 -7.37 4.06 6.32
CA TYR A 615 -6.20 3.50 5.64
C TYR A 615 -4.85 4.02 6.15
N CYS A 616 -4.80 5.28 6.61
CA CYS A 616 -3.60 6.01 7.04
C CYS A 616 -2.50 5.11 7.64
N ALA A 617 -1.36 5.03 6.93
CA ALA A 617 -0.22 4.16 7.23
C ALA A 617 1.12 4.92 7.14
N SER A 618 2.16 4.34 7.74
CA SER A 618 3.55 4.82 7.72
C SER A 618 3.65 6.32 8.06
N THR A 619 4.22 7.14 7.19
CA THR A 619 4.33 8.61 7.36
C THR A 619 3.00 9.31 7.67
N CYS A 620 1.86 8.81 7.18
CA CYS A 620 0.56 9.36 7.54
C CYS A 620 0.28 9.22 9.04
N THR A 621 0.72 8.12 9.66
CA THR A 621 0.55 7.89 11.10
C THR A 621 1.38 8.87 11.92
N ILE A 622 2.58 9.22 11.45
CA ILE A 622 3.43 10.25 12.06
C ILE A 622 2.73 11.61 11.98
N PHE A 623 2.28 12.01 10.79
CA PHE A 623 1.52 13.25 10.61
C PHE A 623 0.27 13.27 11.50
N SER A 624 -0.48 12.16 11.55
CA SER A 624 -1.67 12.03 12.38
C SER A 624 -1.37 12.16 13.87
N GLU A 625 -0.31 11.53 14.37
CA GLU A 625 0.13 11.62 15.77
C GLU A 625 0.50 13.08 16.13
N LEU A 626 1.27 13.76 15.26
CA LEU A 626 1.62 15.17 15.47
C LEU A 626 0.37 16.07 15.50
N MET A 627 -0.54 15.90 14.54
CA MET A 627 -1.77 16.70 14.42
C MET A 627 -2.69 16.49 15.62
N ARG A 628 -2.94 15.25 16.02
CA ARG A 628 -3.86 14.92 17.12
C ARG A 628 -3.25 15.19 18.49
N GLN A 629 -2.07 14.65 18.75
CA GLN A 629 -1.50 14.65 20.11
C GLN A 629 -0.77 15.95 20.45
N GLN A 630 -0.10 16.59 19.47
CA GLN A 630 0.63 17.83 19.75
C GLN A 630 -0.15 19.10 19.40
N ALA A 631 -0.89 19.10 18.29
CA ALA A 631 -1.67 20.26 17.87
C ALA A 631 -3.15 20.23 18.33
N GLY A 632 -3.65 19.09 18.84
CA GLY A 632 -5.02 18.97 19.33
C GLY A 632 -6.09 18.99 18.23
N VAL A 633 -5.70 18.71 16.99
CA VAL A 633 -6.62 18.72 15.83
C VAL A 633 -7.55 17.52 15.89
N LYS A 634 -8.84 17.76 15.65
CA LYS A 634 -9.90 16.76 15.68
C LYS A 634 -9.97 15.95 14.39
N THR A 635 -10.59 14.78 14.47
CA THR A 635 -10.58 13.78 13.40
C THR A 635 -11.93 13.17 13.10
N ILE A 636 -12.16 12.86 11.83
CA ILE A 636 -13.33 12.10 11.35
C ILE A 636 -12.84 10.89 10.57
N ALA A 637 -13.41 9.72 10.85
CA ALA A 637 -13.16 8.50 10.08
C ALA A 637 -14.42 8.05 9.33
N LEU A 638 -14.23 7.60 8.09
CA LEU A 638 -15.30 7.23 7.17
C LEU A 638 -15.46 5.70 7.11
N GLY A 639 -16.70 5.23 6.93
CA GLY A 639 -17.00 3.82 6.65
C GLY A 639 -16.85 2.90 7.86
N GLY A 640 -16.15 1.78 7.66
CA GLY A 640 -15.96 0.67 8.59
C GLY A 640 -17.06 -0.39 8.52
N ARG A 641 -16.90 -1.46 9.31
CA ARG A 641 -17.82 -2.61 9.38
C ARG A 641 -19.24 -2.16 9.73
N PRO A 642 -20.30 -2.85 9.29
CA PRO A 642 -21.69 -2.41 9.46
C PRO A 642 -22.18 -2.55 10.92
N ASN A 643 -21.74 -1.64 11.78
CA ASN A 643 -22.12 -1.50 13.19
C ASN A 643 -22.06 -0.02 13.63
N TYR A 644 -22.50 0.28 14.85
CA TYR A 644 -22.53 1.64 15.42
C TYR A 644 -21.35 1.94 16.36
N ASN A 645 -20.27 1.17 16.29
CA ASN A 645 -19.12 1.38 17.16
C ASN A 645 -18.24 2.52 16.64
N GLU A 646 -17.43 3.11 17.52
CA GLU A 646 -16.30 3.95 17.10
C GLU A 646 -15.31 3.13 16.28
N ILE A 647 -14.61 3.79 15.36
CA ILE A 647 -13.54 3.19 14.57
C ILE A 647 -12.25 3.95 14.79
N GLN A 648 -11.12 3.29 14.56
CA GLN A 648 -9.82 3.92 14.64
C GLN A 648 -9.59 4.82 13.43
N ALA A 649 -8.99 6.00 13.67
CA ALA A 649 -8.63 6.92 12.57
C ALA A 649 -7.48 6.37 11.71
N VAL A 650 -6.50 5.74 12.36
CA VAL A 650 -5.24 5.27 11.76
C VAL A 650 -5.20 3.75 11.83
N GLY A 651 -5.69 3.09 10.80
CA GLY A 651 -5.84 1.64 10.74
C GLY A 651 -4.75 0.89 9.97
N GLY A 652 -3.87 1.61 9.27
CA GLY A 652 -2.70 1.04 8.61
C GLY A 652 -1.53 0.79 9.57
N VAL A 653 -0.38 0.39 9.03
CA VAL A 653 0.87 0.22 9.80
C VAL A 653 1.31 1.53 10.44
N LYS A 654 1.62 1.52 11.74
CA LYS A 654 2.12 2.68 12.50
C LYS A 654 3.62 2.58 12.81
N GLY A 655 4.29 1.57 12.25
CA GLY A 655 5.74 1.59 12.05
C GLY A 655 6.17 2.86 11.31
N THR A 656 7.20 3.53 11.81
CA THR A 656 7.59 4.88 11.36
C THR A 656 8.66 4.87 10.28
N ASN A 657 9.24 3.71 10.00
CA ASN A 657 10.14 3.46 8.88
C ASN A 657 10.19 1.95 8.61
N ASP A 658 10.22 1.58 7.35
CA ASP A 658 10.57 0.24 6.90
C ASP A 658 11.96 0.25 6.27
N PHE A 659 12.66 -0.89 6.34
CA PHE A 659 13.85 -1.10 5.52
C PHE A 659 13.60 -2.20 4.50
N PRO A 660 13.87 -1.93 3.20
CA PRO A 660 14.02 -2.97 2.21
C PRO A 660 15.14 -3.93 2.61
N TRP A 661 14.95 -5.21 2.34
CA TRP A 661 15.99 -6.21 2.61
C TRP A 661 17.24 -5.93 1.76
N SER A 662 17.08 -5.38 0.55
CA SER A 662 18.20 -4.90 -0.27
C SER A 662 18.99 -3.79 0.40
N TYR A 663 18.33 -2.86 1.10
CA TYR A 663 19.01 -1.81 1.86
C TYR A 663 19.79 -2.38 3.05
N ILE A 664 19.22 -3.37 3.74
CA ILE A 664 19.90 -4.09 4.83
C ILE A 664 21.14 -4.84 4.30
N LEU A 665 21.01 -5.54 3.16
CA LEU A 665 22.12 -6.24 2.54
C LEU A 665 23.22 -5.28 2.11
N SER A 666 22.85 -4.18 1.44
CA SER A 666 23.80 -3.13 1.04
C SER A 666 24.55 -2.55 2.23
N ALA A 667 23.89 -2.33 3.36
CA ALA A 667 24.56 -1.86 4.57
C ALA A 667 25.57 -2.89 5.12
N ALA A 668 25.22 -4.18 5.09
CA ALA A 668 26.14 -5.26 5.45
C ALA A 668 27.36 -5.32 4.51
N GLU A 669 27.15 -5.20 3.19
CA GLU A 669 28.23 -5.15 2.19
C GLU A 669 29.17 -3.97 2.40
N GLU A 670 28.62 -2.78 2.65
CA GLU A 670 29.41 -1.56 2.82
C GLU A 670 30.38 -1.65 4.01
N ALA A 671 29.97 -2.28 5.12
CA ALA A 671 30.87 -2.57 6.24
C ALA A 671 32.09 -3.41 5.80
N PHE A 672 31.91 -4.40 4.91
CA PHE A 672 33.01 -5.19 4.35
C PHE A 672 33.87 -4.39 3.35
N VAL A 673 33.28 -3.49 2.56
CA VAL A 673 34.00 -2.65 1.59
C VAL A 673 35.02 -1.74 2.29
N TYR A 674 34.66 -1.16 3.43
CA TYR A 674 35.55 -0.27 4.19
C TYR A 674 36.50 -1.01 5.15
N ALA A 675 36.27 -2.30 5.38
CA ALA A 675 37.13 -3.15 6.19
C ALA A 675 38.40 -3.59 5.45
N ASN A 676 39.53 -3.64 6.16
CA ASN A 676 40.73 -4.33 5.65
C ASN A 676 40.55 -5.86 5.74
N THR A 677 41.41 -6.65 5.07
CA THR A 677 41.27 -8.12 5.01
C THR A 677 41.15 -8.81 6.37
N THR A 678 41.93 -8.40 7.37
CA THR A 678 41.82 -8.99 8.72
C THR A 678 40.46 -8.67 9.34
N HIS A 679 40.01 -7.43 9.21
CA HIS A 679 38.73 -7.02 9.75
C HIS A 679 37.55 -7.62 8.98
N GLN A 680 37.68 -7.87 7.67
CA GLN A 680 36.69 -8.62 6.89
C GLN A 680 36.50 -10.04 7.43
N GLU A 681 37.59 -10.74 7.80
CA GLU A 681 37.50 -12.07 8.43
C GLU A 681 36.77 -12.02 9.79
N GLU A 682 37.02 -10.97 10.58
CA GLU A 682 36.33 -10.73 11.85
C GLU A 682 34.83 -10.50 11.63
N LEU A 683 34.45 -9.56 10.77
CA LEU A 683 33.06 -9.25 10.43
C LEU A 683 32.33 -10.49 9.87
N ASN A 684 33.00 -11.29 9.04
CA ASN A 684 32.42 -12.50 8.45
C ASN A 684 32.17 -13.62 9.49
N SER A 685 32.77 -13.53 10.67
CA SER A 685 32.50 -14.44 11.80
C SER A 685 31.34 -14.00 12.70
N THR A 686 30.72 -12.86 12.39
CA THR A 686 29.56 -12.30 13.10
C THR A 686 28.27 -12.50 12.30
N ALA A 687 27.14 -12.00 12.82
CA ALA A 687 25.87 -11.96 12.10
C ALA A 687 25.93 -11.33 10.70
N LEU A 688 26.88 -10.44 10.39
CA LEU A 688 27.01 -9.86 9.05
C LEU A 688 27.42 -10.89 7.98
N GLY A 689 28.10 -11.97 8.36
CA GLY A 689 28.51 -13.03 7.44
C GLY A 689 27.37 -13.92 6.92
N ASP A 690 26.16 -13.79 7.48
CA ASP A 690 25.01 -14.64 7.14
C ASP A 690 24.04 -14.00 6.15
N TYR A 691 24.21 -12.72 5.81
CA TYR A 691 23.38 -12.06 4.80
C TYR A 691 23.75 -12.54 3.39
N SER A 692 22.73 -12.97 2.64
CA SER A 692 22.83 -13.34 1.22
C SER A 692 21.71 -12.71 0.42
N GLN A 693 21.89 -12.63 -0.90
CA GLN A 693 20.87 -12.09 -1.81
C GLN A 693 19.76 -13.08 -2.17
N LEU A 694 19.82 -14.34 -1.71
CA LEU A 694 18.87 -15.40 -2.09
C LEU A 694 17.39 -15.03 -1.89
N PRO A 695 16.97 -14.45 -0.75
CA PRO A 695 15.57 -14.06 -0.61
C PRO A 695 15.13 -12.97 -1.59
N LEU A 696 16.04 -12.09 -2.02
CA LEU A 696 15.74 -11.06 -3.01
C LEU A 696 15.44 -11.67 -4.38
N TYR A 697 16.19 -12.71 -4.78
CA TYR A 697 15.93 -13.46 -6.02
C TYR A 697 14.62 -14.24 -5.98
N ARG A 698 14.21 -14.71 -4.81
CA ARG A 698 13.00 -15.52 -4.61
C ARG A 698 11.75 -14.70 -4.27
N SER A 699 11.82 -13.37 -4.37
CA SER A 699 10.70 -12.47 -4.10
C SER A 699 10.15 -11.88 -5.38
N SER A 700 8.83 -11.82 -5.50
CA SER A 700 8.11 -11.17 -6.61
C SER A 700 7.97 -9.65 -6.45
N SER A 701 8.26 -9.13 -5.27
CA SER A 701 8.26 -7.70 -4.94
C SER A 701 9.43 -7.37 -4.01
N GLY A 702 9.78 -6.10 -3.82
CA GLY A 702 10.80 -5.71 -2.84
C GLY A 702 10.34 -6.08 -1.41
N PRO A 703 11.00 -7.04 -0.74
CA PRO A 703 10.62 -7.40 0.63
C PRO A 703 11.13 -6.34 1.60
N VAL A 704 10.34 -6.08 2.64
CA VAL A 704 10.62 -5.04 3.65
C VAL A 704 10.30 -5.56 5.04
N VAL A 705 10.94 -4.95 6.04
CA VAL A 705 10.63 -5.12 7.47
C VAL A 705 10.31 -3.77 8.10
N ASN A 706 9.42 -3.80 9.09
CA ASN A 706 9.15 -2.68 9.97
C ASN A 706 10.37 -2.51 10.88
N SER A 707 11.26 -1.59 10.51
CA SER A 707 12.54 -1.42 11.20
C SER A 707 12.45 -0.46 12.39
N ARG A 708 11.46 0.45 12.40
CA ARG A 708 11.45 1.58 13.34
C ARG A 708 10.09 1.77 14.00
N ASP A 709 10.04 1.52 15.30
CA ASP A 709 8.87 1.80 16.14
C ASP A 709 8.63 3.31 16.25
N GLY A 710 7.36 3.72 16.26
CA GLY A 710 6.95 5.03 16.75
C GLY A 710 6.59 4.96 18.24
N ILE A 711 7.03 5.94 19.03
CA ILE A 711 6.79 5.98 20.49
C ILE A 711 6.05 7.25 20.86
N ARG A 712 4.98 7.11 21.65
CA ARG A 712 4.16 8.23 22.12
C ARG A 712 4.91 9.10 23.11
N LYS A 713 4.68 10.42 23.03
CA LYS A 713 5.23 11.37 24.00
C LYS A 713 4.69 11.10 25.40
N GLY A 714 5.59 10.88 26.35
CA GLY A 714 5.23 10.65 27.75
C GLY A 714 4.68 9.25 28.03
N ASP A 715 4.79 8.31 27.08
CA ASP A 715 4.49 6.91 27.33
C ASP A 715 5.67 6.22 28.01
N GLU A 716 5.49 5.86 29.28
CA GLU A 716 6.50 5.18 30.10
C GLU A 716 6.52 3.66 29.88
N THR A 717 5.47 3.06 29.28
CA THR A 717 5.47 1.61 29.01
C THR A 717 6.34 1.25 27.81
N GLY A 718 6.68 2.24 26.98
CA GLY A 718 7.47 2.04 25.76
C GLY A 718 6.73 1.19 24.74
N THR A 719 5.38 1.21 24.74
CA THR A 719 4.58 0.44 23.80
C THR A 719 4.66 1.09 22.42
N PRO A 720 5.04 0.34 21.36
CA PRO A 720 5.03 0.89 20.00
C PRO A 720 3.64 1.37 19.60
N LEU A 721 3.56 2.50 18.91
CA LEU A 721 2.30 3.06 18.41
C LEU A 721 1.52 2.06 17.57
N GLN A 722 2.20 1.11 16.90
CA GLN A 722 1.60 -0.06 16.23
C GLN A 722 0.51 -0.70 17.08
N PHE A 723 0.75 -0.89 18.38
CA PHE A 723 -0.13 -1.61 19.28
C PHE A 723 -1.02 -0.70 20.14
N VAL A 724 -1.14 0.58 19.79
CA VAL A 724 -1.97 1.55 20.50
C VAL A 724 -3.25 1.80 19.71
N TYR A 725 -4.40 1.44 20.30
CA TYR A 725 -5.72 1.76 19.73
C TYR A 725 -6.06 3.24 19.90
N GLU A 726 -6.53 3.88 18.82
CA GLU A 726 -6.87 5.30 18.85
C GLU A 726 -8.16 5.61 18.06
N PRO A 727 -9.31 5.76 18.74
CA PRO A 727 -10.56 6.05 18.06
C PRO A 727 -10.54 7.44 17.41
N SER A 728 -11.26 7.59 16.30
CA SER A 728 -11.57 8.90 15.73
C SER A 728 -12.56 9.66 16.62
N ASP A 729 -12.58 10.99 16.54
CA ASP A 729 -13.54 11.78 17.33
C ASP A 729 -14.98 11.58 16.83
N CYS A 730 -15.16 11.32 15.54
CA CYS A 730 -16.44 11.04 14.92
C CYS A 730 -16.30 10.01 13.80
N ARG A 731 -17.31 9.15 13.66
CA ARG A 731 -17.46 8.20 12.55
C ARG A 731 -18.60 8.61 11.64
N ILE A 732 -18.41 8.54 10.31
CA ILE A 732 -19.46 8.81 9.31
C ILE A 732 -19.54 7.64 8.32
N PHE A 733 -20.73 7.13 8.02
CA PHE A 733 -20.89 6.13 6.96
C PHE A 733 -20.81 6.77 5.57
N TYR A 734 -20.22 6.04 4.62
CA TYR A 734 -20.30 6.41 3.21
C TYR A 734 -21.75 6.39 2.73
N THR A 735 -22.11 7.36 1.89
CA THR A 735 -23.39 7.42 1.18
C THR A 735 -23.16 7.14 -0.31
N PRO A 736 -24.20 6.80 -1.11
CA PRO A 736 -24.04 6.59 -2.55
C PRO A 736 -23.36 7.77 -3.27
N ALA A 737 -23.61 9.01 -2.85
CA ALA A 737 -22.98 10.18 -3.45
C ALA A 737 -21.49 10.31 -3.09
N MET A 738 -21.10 9.91 -1.88
CA MET A 738 -19.71 10.01 -1.42
C MET A 738 -18.77 9.04 -2.13
N VAL A 739 -19.25 7.85 -2.50
CA VAL A 739 -18.44 6.87 -3.25
C VAL A 739 -18.29 7.23 -4.74
N VAL A 740 -19.01 8.26 -5.21
CA VAL A 740 -18.96 8.77 -6.59
C VAL A 740 -18.27 10.14 -6.68
N ASP A 741 -18.46 11.02 -5.68
CA ASP A 741 -17.97 12.39 -5.66
C ASP A 741 -17.30 12.71 -4.32
N GLN A 742 -15.97 12.83 -4.32
CA GLN A 742 -15.19 13.13 -3.11
C GLN A 742 -15.61 14.48 -2.48
N SER A 743 -16.10 15.43 -3.27
CA SER A 743 -16.57 16.70 -2.70
C SER A 743 -17.84 16.54 -1.86
N ALA A 744 -18.62 15.46 -2.03
CA ALA A 744 -19.73 15.13 -1.15
C ALA A 744 -19.26 14.69 0.25
N VAL A 745 -18.11 14.02 0.35
CA VAL A 745 -17.44 13.74 1.62
C VAL A 745 -17.09 15.05 2.32
N TRP A 746 -16.37 15.93 1.62
CA TRP A 746 -15.89 17.19 2.20
C TRP A 746 -17.02 18.13 2.64
N ARG A 747 -18.10 18.23 1.86
CA ARG A 747 -19.29 18.99 2.27
C ARG A 747 -19.94 18.40 3.53
N THR A 748 -20.08 17.09 3.60
CA THR A 748 -20.67 16.41 4.78
C THR A 748 -19.81 16.64 6.03
N VAL A 749 -18.49 16.53 5.89
CA VAL A 749 -17.53 16.83 6.95
C VAL A 749 -17.65 18.29 7.39
N ALA A 750 -17.58 19.24 6.46
CA ALA A 750 -17.67 20.67 6.78
C ALA A 750 -19.00 21.05 7.44
N ASP A 751 -20.12 20.44 7.06
CA ASP A 751 -21.43 20.67 7.67
C ASP A 751 -21.57 20.02 9.04
N THR A 752 -20.89 18.89 9.28
CA THR A 752 -20.85 18.23 10.59
C THR A 752 -20.01 19.01 11.59
N VAL A 753 -18.82 19.46 11.18
CA VAL A 753 -17.87 20.14 12.08
C VAL A 753 -18.27 21.60 12.33
N TRP A 754 -18.62 22.34 11.27
CA TRP A 754 -18.84 23.79 11.36
C TRP A 754 -20.25 24.25 11.01
N GLY A 755 -21.11 23.35 10.54
CA GLY A 755 -22.49 23.64 10.16
C GLY A 755 -23.51 23.31 11.26
N GLN A 756 -24.73 22.98 10.82
CA GLN A 756 -25.85 22.60 11.70
C GLN A 756 -26.25 21.12 11.56
N SER A 757 -25.61 20.38 10.65
CA SER A 757 -25.91 18.96 10.42
C SER A 757 -25.11 18.09 11.39
N ASP A 758 -25.56 16.85 11.58
CA ASP A 758 -24.84 15.84 12.34
C ASP A 758 -24.82 14.54 11.55
N ALA A 759 -23.69 14.25 10.89
CA ALA A 759 -23.46 12.98 10.21
C ALA A 759 -22.81 11.92 11.11
N CYS A 760 -22.36 12.26 12.33
CA CYS A 760 -21.69 11.32 13.23
C CYS A 760 -22.64 10.18 13.65
N VAL A 761 -22.22 8.94 13.41
CA VAL A 761 -22.94 7.72 13.83
C VAL A 761 -22.37 7.11 15.11
N ALA A 762 -21.12 7.45 15.43
CA ALA A 762 -20.42 7.12 16.67
C ALA A 762 -19.39 8.22 16.98
N GLY A 763 -18.96 8.28 18.25
CA GLY A 763 -18.08 9.34 18.76
C GLY A 763 -18.83 10.58 19.24
N SER A 764 -18.11 11.70 19.31
CA SER A 764 -18.60 12.99 19.76
C SER A 764 -18.75 13.97 18.60
N ASN A 765 -19.85 14.73 18.62
CA ASN A 765 -20.05 15.87 17.71
C ASN A 765 -19.64 17.22 18.38
N ALA A 766 -18.85 17.16 19.46
CA ALA A 766 -18.32 18.33 20.15
C ALA A 766 -17.03 18.82 19.48
N PHE A 767 -17.16 19.39 18.29
CA PHE A 767 -16.06 20.07 17.60
C PHE A 767 -15.87 21.49 18.14
N TYR A 768 -14.61 21.91 18.26
CA TYR A 768 -14.26 23.28 18.59
C TYR A 768 -14.35 24.13 17.31
N GLY A 769 -14.94 25.33 17.40
CA GLY A 769 -15.06 26.25 16.26
C GLY A 769 -16.38 27.02 16.20
N ASN A 770 -16.36 28.17 15.52
CA ASN A 770 -17.57 28.98 15.33
C ASN A 770 -18.53 28.29 14.36
N LYS A 771 -19.66 27.81 14.88
CA LYS A 771 -20.77 27.30 14.04
C LYS A 771 -21.29 28.42 13.16
N THR A 772 -21.32 28.21 11.85
CA THR A 772 -21.98 29.15 10.93
C THR A 772 -23.48 28.88 10.95
N LYS A 773 -24.29 29.95 10.90
CA LYS A 773 -25.74 29.84 10.72
C LYS A 773 -26.03 29.44 9.26
N ARG A 774 -25.78 28.17 8.93
CA ARG A 774 -26.22 27.57 7.66
C ARG A 774 -27.71 27.23 7.75
N ASP A 775 -28.44 27.43 6.66
CA ASP A 775 -29.89 27.35 6.64
C ASP A 775 -30.37 25.93 7.02
N ALA A 776 -31.14 25.80 8.11
CA ALA A 776 -31.63 24.51 8.67
C ALA A 776 -32.53 23.69 7.72
N ARG A 777 -32.73 24.17 6.48
CA ARG A 777 -33.55 23.56 5.42
C ARG A 777 -32.77 22.68 4.45
N MET A 778 -31.44 22.60 4.51
CA MET A 778 -30.66 21.79 3.57
C MET A 778 -30.69 20.28 3.91
N LYS A 779 -30.85 19.46 2.87
CA LYS A 779 -31.01 17.99 2.94
C LYS A 779 -29.87 17.34 3.75
N ARG A 780 -30.23 16.33 4.55
CA ARG A 780 -29.32 15.57 5.45
C ARG A 780 -28.15 14.85 4.75
N VAL A 781 -28.27 14.58 3.45
CA VAL A 781 -27.26 13.90 2.63
C VAL A 781 -26.98 14.75 1.40
N HIS A 782 -25.71 15.09 1.17
CA HIS A 782 -25.31 15.82 -0.03
C HIS A 782 -25.31 14.90 -1.25
N GLY A 783 -25.87 15.39 -2.36
CA GLY A 783 -25.81 14.69 -3.64
C GLY A 783 -24.47 14.91 -4.37
N VAL A 784 -24.32 14.17 -5.48
CA VAL A 784 -23.22 14.32 -6.44
C VAL A 784 -23.23 15.73 -7.06
N ARG A 785 -22.06 16.33 -7.24
CA ARG A 785 -21.93 17.64 -7.90
C ARG A 785 -22.44 17.61 -9.35
N ARG A 786 -23.03 18.72 -9.79
CA ARG A 786 -23.67 18.80 -11.14
C ARG A 786 -22.68 18.72 -12.31
N ASN A 787 -21.42 19.08 -12.10
CA ASN A 787 -20.37 19.14 -13.12
C ASN A 787 -19.39 17.96 -13.02
N ILE A 788 -19.80 16.84 -12.44
CA ILE A 788 -18.98 15.62 -12.43
C ILE A 788 -18.77 15.11 -13.85
N ASP A 789 -17.55 14.69 -14.16
CA ASP A 789 -17.25 14.03 -15.43
C ASP A 789 -17.71 12.56 -15.34
N VAL A 790 -18.82 12.26 -16.00
CA VAL A 790 -19.42 10.93 -16.02
C VAL A 790 -18.49 9.93 -16.70
N GLN A 791 -17.78 10.31 -17.77
CA GLN A 791 -16.92 9.39 -18.51
C GLN A 791 -15.71 9.00 -17.66
N GLU A 792 -15.09 9.96 -16.98
CA GLU A 792 -14.00 9.67 -16.04
C GLU A 792 -14.46 8.81 -14.86
N ALA A 793 -15.68 9.02 -14.35
CA ALA A 793 -16.22 8.19 -13.28
C ALA A 793 -16.38 6.71 -13.70
N TYR A 794 -16.77 6.44 -14.96
CA TYR A 794 -16.79 5.07 -15.50
C TYR A 794 -15.39 4.51 -15.75
N LYS A 795 -14.44 5.33 -16.25
CA LYS A 795 -13.03 4.89 -16.42
C LYS A 795 -12.38 4.47 -15.10
N GLY A 796 -12.83 5.01 -13.97
CA GLY A 796 -12.36 4.58 -12.65
C GLY A 796 -12.57 3.08 -12.37
N LEU A 797 -13.50 2.41 -13.08
CA LEU A 797 -13.72 0.96 -12.97
C LEU A 797 -12.59 0.12 -13.61
N ASP A 798 -11.79 0.73 -14.48
CA ASP A 798 -10.69 0.06 -15.18
C ASP A 798 -9.35 0.21 -14.43
N VAL A 799 -9.34 0.87 -13.27
CA VAL A 799 -8.12 1.09 -12.48
C VAL A 799 -7.78 -0.14 -11.64
N HIS A 800 -6.57 -0.66 -11.82
CA HIS A 800 -6.06 -1.82 -11.10
C HIS A 800 -4.65 -1.58 -10.55
N THR A 801 -4.34 -2.24 -9.44
CA THR A 801 -3.01 -2.19 -8.84
C THR A 801 -1.98 -2.90 -9.73
N GLY A 802 -0.79 -2.30 -9.90
CA GLY A 802 0.37 -3.01 -10.46
C GLY A 802 0.37 -3.28 -11.97
N GLU A 803 -0.45 -2.58 -12.79
CA GLU A 803 -0.47 -2.76 -14.26
C GLU A 803 0.86 -2.47 -15.00
N GLY A 804 1.93 -2.09 -14.29
CA GLY A 804 3.26 -1.82 -14.85
C GLY A 804 4.24 -3.00 -14.88
N ILE A 805 3.98 -4.12 -14.20
CA ILE A 805 4.93 -5.25 -14.14
C ILE A 805 4.57 -6.29 -15.20
N VAL A 806 5.05 -6.08 -16.43
CA VAL A 806 5.10 -7.14 -17.45
C VAL A 806 6.46 -7.83 -17.32
N LEU A 807 6.49 -9.04 -16.77
CA LEU A 807 7.72 -9.86 -16.75
C LEU A 807 7.97 -10.39 -18.17
N GLY A 808 8.70 -9.61 -18.95
CA GLY A 808 9.04 -9.93 -20.34
C GLY A 808 9.92 -8.92 -21.08
N GLY A 809 10.41 -7.88 -20.39
CA GLY A 809 11.52 -7.03 -20.83
C GLY A 809 12.61 -7.06 -19.76
N ASP A 810 13.87 -6.93 -20.16
CA ASP A 810 15.10 -7.06 -19.35
C ASP A 810 15.17 -6.10 -18.14
N SER A 811 14.30 -6.28 -17.14
CA SER A 811 14.16 -5.33 -16.03
C SER A 811 13.62 -6.02 -14.78
N ILE A 812 14.33 -7.07 -14.33
CA ILE A 812 14.66 -7.11 -12.91
C ILE A 812 15.97 -6.33 -12.81
N MET A 813 15.89 -5.02 -12.64
CA MET A 813 17.02 -4.28 -12.10
C MET A 813 16.96 -4.49 -10.59
N LEU A 814 17.63 -5.55 -10.13
CA LEU A 814 18.22 -5.51 -8.79
C LEU A 814 19.13 -4.26 -8.74
N PRO A 815 19.19 -3.52 -7.62
CA PRO A 815 19.99 -2.31 -7.51
C PRO A 815 21.43 -2.49 -7.96
#